data_AF-A0A8H6D6G4-F1
#
_entry.id   AF-A0A8H6D6G4-F1
#
_cell.length_a   1.000
_cell.length_b   1.000
_cell.length_c   1.000
_cell.angle_alpha   90.00
_cell.angle_beta   90.00
_cell.angle_gamma   90.00
#
_symmetry.space_group_name_H-M   'P 1'
#
loop_
_entity.id
_entity.type
_entity.pdbx_description
1 polymer ?
#
loop_
_entity_poly.entity_id
_entity_poly.type
_entity_poly.pdbx_seq_one_letter_code
_entity_poly.pdbx_strand_id
1 'polypeptide(L)'
;MATNQQTSFERSLDLFRRELSDDQIKQINGVNQKTVTDTIQEIQDKLGRRNDLCKLTRIQRFLHAMEHIEKLVTIFLNASDFVAFIWGPIKLALMVATTWTDAIRQLIDAYEEIAEALGNLTFFHSLIQSRDHLKLVLDDYFSDILRFHRCVLDVFSRPEWKRLFKWAWGSFRREIKPILESLKRKQTLLSDDKLQSHAILKEVQDSDQYAKNQFSNLQTSLDDIRSTLASEQLQSKALQAREMKTYLESRLDVSKSRTDLQLESRDPVDENSGIWIFSNPIFKSWEGGKSAEKRVLFLNGSPGSELADLKELAGECLISRPNATLVLDGLDEAMCNEQEISINWCLDKLIPAARSSGCHLKILICGQRDGRLDCILSSQPQIRLDLIDAHQHDIEQFTKEQAAKIRTRFRLAAQEEESLISKIAGASRGMFLYARVVLDNLAAMDSKRDFKDELESDAFPKDLDQAYDRITQRVLQSNRPSRDTSVKRILGWVICAARPLRWREIQSRFCINAEQQICDIDNLRLDSCKQICSSFVDITDCELFPSTESEQVVTMVHETATKYLIRNRTVNLLEEHIDMALFCCQYLSSRPFTTSKSQDISADIHSGYFGFLDYAAAHYAAHIQEVEAPEFSTDSAPKLESVKAAAVDLAKAHFIEASIETEEIDKEAQDLKLAIQDNVRVVRKLICLQREKSETDVFGATEGPLRHKCHKIQCTKFSTGCSNEAALKEHLAVHERPFRCPDADCFAHKIGYPSPKRLESHNEAFHQSESRVQTAFPFDLQTGEWNIHEACKAGNLDEVKRFHRGGSDLYSTVSKIGSPLCAAVEAGHGNICQYLVDNGVHPFRQASTSVATRTPVVAAIYRERWEILEFFLRSGNGPSDPELAKNIARTIHANQPVALNMFLTMRQPEDHTVVMKLVPEEIISQTDLRLIRRDAHPINTTLIHTWFQYVKPEFYNEKGVFIAQSDWAAYKIWGDIIFGEKLNSLHRALTMSLCDCKDDLRAVLDSTRDINHKDNSGQTLLHVAYNADSIRVLLENKSVDLFSRNNKGQTAFSAFIDRSYIVRVEVLDCLFKADSRLVWTPDESEERLTPLHYALRHLESDKLDSYNLQSSGIAAKFLLTCSKVERVLVEYQAKSTEADRKKVREFAEKEMLQEALEIMDSIGFVLI
;
A
#
# COMPACT_ATOMS: atom_id res chain seq x y z
N MET A 1 -90.51 -2.02 6.79
CA MET A 1 -90.07 -2.91 5.69
C MET A 1 -88.96 -2.21 4.93
N ALA A 2 -87.71 -2.62 5.15
CA ALA A 2 -86.58 -2.37 4.26
C ALA A 2 -85.73 -3.64 4.36
N THR A 3 -85.65 -4.37 3.25
CA THR A 3 -85.00 -5.67 3.10
C THR A 3 -83.51 -5.62 3.42
N ASN A 4 -83.01 -6.56 4.24
CA ASN A 4 -81.58 -6.85 4.43
C ASN A 4 -80.94 -7.08 3.05
N GLN A 5 -80.21 -6.09 2.53
CA GLN A 5 -79.40 -6.26 1.34
C GLN A 5 -78.09 -6.94 1.76
N GLN A 6 -78.05 -8.27 1.68
CA GLN A 6 -76.81 -9.05 1.75
C GLN A 6 -75.81 -8.47 0.73
N THR A 7 -74.56 -8.20 1.13
CA THR A 7 -73.57 -7.57 0.22
C THR A 7 -73.27 -8.47 -0.98
N SER A 8 -72.83 -7.89 -2.10
CA SER A 8 -72.43 -8.66 -3.30
C SER A 8 -71.31 -9.67 -2.97
N PHE A 9 -70.42 -9.25 -2.06
CA PHE A 9 -69.34 -10.03 -1.48
C PHE A 9 -69.84 -11.28 -0.73
N GLU A 10 -70.73 -11.12 0.25
CA GLU A 10 -71.29 -12.24 1.03
C GLU A 10 -72.05 -13.23 0.13
N ARG A 11 -72.78 -12.74 -0.88
CA ARG A 11 -73.48 -13.59 -1.84
C ARG A 11 -72.51 -14.40 -2.72
N SER A 12 -71.41 -13.78 -3.17
CA SER A 12 -70.39 -14.45 -3.98
C SER A 12 -69.62 -15.51 -3.19
N LEU A 13 -69.35 -15.23 -1.91
CA LEU A 13 -68.76 -16.19 -0.97
C LEU A 13 -69.68 -17.35 -0.64
N ASP A 14 -70.96 -17.09 -0.38
CA ASP A 14 -71.94 -18.15 -0.11
C ASP A 14 -72.12 -19.07 -1.32
N LEU A 15 -72.10 -18.51 -2.53
CA LEU A 15 -72.11 -19.28 -3.77
C LEU A 15 -70.85 -20.14 -3.92
N PHE A 16 -69.67 -19.56 -3.67
CA PHE A 16 -68.41 -20.30 -3.74
C PHE A 16 -68.33 -21.41 -2.68
N ARG A 17 -68.80 -21.15 -1.45
CA ARG A 17 -68.81 -22.10 -0.35
C ARG A 17 -69.72 -23.32 -0.59
N ARG A 18 -70.86 -23.13 -1.26
CA ARG A 18 -71.82 -24.21 -1.58
C ARG A 18 -71.32 -25.19 -2.63
N GLU A 19 -70.30 -24.82 -3.39
CA GLU A 19 -69.79 -25.60 -4.52
C GLU A 19 -68.50 -26.37 -4.19
N LEU A 20 -67.92 -26.12 -3.01
CA LEU A 20 -66.78 -26.87 -2.49
C LEU A 20 -67.26 -28.13 -1.78
N SER A 21 -66.51 -29.22 -1.90
CA SER A 21 -66.78 -30.43 -1.12
C SER A 21 -66.41 -30.24 0.36
N ASP A 22 -67.00 -31.03 1.25
CA ASP A 22 -66.71 -30.96 2.70
C ASP A 22 -65.21 -31.13 3.01
N ASP A 23 -64.50 -31.91 2.20
CA ASP A 23 -63.04 -32.09 2.31
C ASP A 23 -62.26 -30.85 1.85
N GLN A 24 -62.71 -30.15 0.81
CA GLN A 24 -62.10 -28.89 0.37
C GLN A 24 -62.34 -27.76 1.38
N ILE A 25 -63.52 -27.70 1.97
CA ILE A 25 -63.86 -26.73 3.02
C ILE A 25 -62.95 -26.93 4.25
N LYS A 26 -62.72 -28.19 4.67
CA LYS A 26 -61.77 -28.49 5.75
C LYS A 26 -60.33 -28.06 5.44
N GLN A 27 -59.89 -28.17 4.18
CA GLN A 27 -58.54 -27.77 3.77
C GLN A 27 -58.34 -26.25 3.66
N ILE A 28 -59.43 -25.49 3.49
CA ILE A 28 -59.41 -24.01 3.40
C ILE A 28 -59.43 -23.35 4.78
N ASN A 29 -60.11 -23.95 5.76
CA ASN A 29 -60.24 -23.36 7.10
C ASN A 29 -58.87 -23.09 7.75
N GLY A 30 -58.65 -21.85 8.20
CA GLY A 30 -57.42 -21.41 8.86
C GLY A 30 -56.22 -21.16 7.94
N VAL A 31 -56.39 -21.24 6.62
CA VAL A 31 -55.32 -20.92 5.66
C VAL A 31 -55.07 -19.42 5.63
N ASN A 32 -53.81 -19.03 5.79
CA ASN A 32 -53.35 -17.65 5.68
C ASN A 32 -52.16 -17.56 4.70
N GLN A 33 -51.68 -16.34 4.46
CA GLN A 33 -50.56 -16.08 3.54
C GLN A 33 -49.35 -16.99 3.80
N LYS A 34 -48.92 -17.13 5.06
CA LYS A 34 -47.79 -17.98 5.46
C LYS A 34 -48.01 -19.44 5.03
N THR A 35 -49.21 -19.96 5.22
CA THR A 35 -49.57 -21.34 4.85
C THR A 35 -49.45 -21.58 3.34
N VAL A 36 -49.79 -20.59 2.51
CA VAL A 36 -49.64 -20.68 1.05
C VAL A 36 -48.17 -20.64 0.64
N THR A 37 -47.38 -19.76 1.25
CA THR A 37 -45.94 -19.65 1.00
C THR A 37 -45.20 -20.94 1.36
N ASP A 38 -45.51 -21.54 2.51
CA ASP A 38 -44.96 -22.83 2.93
C ASP A 38 -45.35 -23.94 1.94
N THR A 39 -46.61 -23.94 1.46
CA THR A 39 -47.08 -24.89 0.44
C THR A 39 -46.32 -24.72 -0.88
N ILE A 40 -46.02 -23.50 -1.33
CA ILE A 40 -45.23 -23.24 -2.54
C ILE A 40 -43.81 -23.80 -2.40
N GLN A 41 -43.19 -23.64 -1.24
CA GLN A 41 -41.85 -24.18 -0.98
C GLN A 41 -41.85 -25.72 -1.03
N GLU A 42 -42.84 -26.37 -0.40
CA GLU A 42 -42.99 -27.83 -0.47
C GLU A 42 -43.18 -28.34 -1.91
N ILE A 43 -43.92 -27.59 -2.73
CA ILE A 43 -44.13 -27.92 -4.14
C ILE A 43 -42.82 -27.76 -4.92
N GLN A 44 -42.07 -26.68 -4.68
CA GLN A 44 -40.78 -26.43 -5.32
C GLN A 44 -39.80 -27.58 -5.01
N ASP A 45 -39.76 -28.05 -3.77
CA ASP A 45 -38.91 -29.15 -3.34
C ASP A 45 -39.32 -30.49 -3.97
N LYS A 46 -40.64 -30.74 -4.09
CA LYS A 46 -41.18 -31.95 -4.75
C LYS A 46 -40.90 -31.96 -6.26
N LEU A 47 -41.01 -30.83 -6.94
CA LEU A 47 -40.69 -30.69 -8.38
C LEU A 47 -39.18 -30.74 -8.62
N GLY A 48 -38.37 -30.19 -7.71
CA GLY A 48 -36.91 -30.27 -7.74
C GLY A 48 -36.39 -31.71 -7.70
N ARG A 49 -36.97 -32.56 -6.86
CA ARG A 49 -36.63 -34.00 -6.82
C ARG A 49 -36.99 -34.77 -8.09
N ARG A 50 -37.87 -34.22 -8.95
CA ARG A 50 -38.28 -34.81 -10.23
C ARG A 50 -37.56 -34.20 -11.45
N ASN A 51 -36.61 -33.27 -11.24
CA ASN A 51 -35.94 -32.48 -12.29
C ASN A 51 -36.89 -31.62 -13.16
N ASP A 52 -38.12 -31.36 -12.72
CA ASP A 52 -39.13 -30.55 -13.43
C ASP A 52 -39.36 -29.19 -12.75
N LEU A 53 -38.28 -28.48 -12.40
CA LEU A 53 -38.35 -27.20 -11.71
C LEU A 53 -39.17 -26.17 -12.51
N CYS A 54 -40.25 -25.67 -11.91
CA CYS A 54 -41.03 -24.55 -12.42
C CYS A 54 -40.63 -23.29 -11.64
N LYS A 55 -40.45 -22.14 -12.31
CA LYS A 55 -40.11 -20.85 -11.67
C LYS A 55 -41.31 -20.31 -10.87
N LEU A 56 -41.65 -20.94 -9.72
CA LEU A 56 -42.80 -20.54 -8.89
C LEU A 56 -42.64 -19.14 -8.30
N THR A 57 -41.44 -18.56 -8.30
CA THR A 57 -41.19 -17.15 -7.93
C THR A 57 -42.06 -16.16 -8.71
N ARG A 58 -42.52 -16.52 -9.92
CA ARG A 58 -43.43 -15.69 -10.74
C ARG A 58 -44.79 -15.44 -10.07
N ILE A 59 -45.27 -16.34 -9.22
CA ILE A 59 -46.57 -16.16 -8.54
C ILE A 59 -46.51 -15.07 -7.45
N GLN A 60 -45.32 -14.65 -7.01
CA GLN A 60 -45.15 -13.70 -5.91
C GLN A 60 -45.84 -12.36 -6.17
N ARG A 61 -45.91 -11.91 -7.43
CA ARG A 61 -46.63 -10.67 -7.80
C ARG A 61 -48.13 -10.77 -7.50
N PHE A 62 -48.72 -11.95 -7.73
CA PHE A 62 -50.12 -12.23 -7.41
C PHE A 62 -50.35 -12.33 -5.91
N LEU A 63 -49.48 -13.02 -5.16
CA LEU A 63 -49.59 -13.12 -3.71
C LEU A 63 -49.49 -11.75 -3.03
N HIS A 64 -48.56 -10.91 -3.49
CA HIS A 64 -48.44 -9.53 -2.98
C HIS A 64 -49.72 -8.72 -3.25
N ALA A 65 -50.32 -8.84 -4.45
CA ALA A 65 -51.60 -8.19 -4.75
C ALA A 65 -52.73 -8.67 -3.82
N MET A 66 -52.75 -9.96 -3.49
CA MET A 66 -53.76 -10.55 -2.59
C MET A 66 -53.61 -10.13 -1.13
N GLU A 67 -52.39 -9.87 -0.66
CA GLU A 67 -52.16 -9.32 0.69
C GLU A 67 -52.83 -7.95 0.88
N HIS A 68 -52.84 -7.13 -0.17
CA HIS A 68 -53.55 -5.85 -0.12
C HIS A 68 -55.07 -6.03 -0.11
N ILE A 69 -55.59 -7.00 -0.85
CA ILE A 69 -57.01 -7.35 -0.81
C ILE A 69 -57.40 -7.89 0.56
N GLU A 70 -56.55 -8.71 1.21
CA GLU A 70 -56.75 -9.16 2.58
C GLU A 70 -56.86 -8.00 3.57
N LYS A 71 -55.92 -7.04 3.51
CA LYS A 71 -55.95 -5.85 4.37
C LYS A 71 -57.24 -5.05 4.19
N LEU A 72 -57.66 -4.83 2.94
CA LEU A 72 -58.91 -4.12 2.64
C LEU A 72 -60.14 -4.89 3.12
N VAL A 73 -60.25 -6.18 2.83
CA VAL A 73 -61.36 -7.05 3.28
C VAL A 73 -61.46 -7.08 4.80
N THR A 74 -60.32 -7.16 5.51
CA THR A 74 -60.28 -7.16 6.97
C THR A 74 -60.79 -5.83 7.55
N ILE A 75 -60.41 -4.70 6.94
CA ILE A 75 -60.86 -3.36 7.34
C ILE A 75 -62.36 -3.15 7.06
N PHE A 76 -62.89 -3.65 5.94
CA PHE A 76 -64.28 -3.40 5.53
C PHE A 76 -65.31 -4.33 6.17
N LEU A 77 -64.97 -5.60 6.37
CA LEU A 77 -65.92 -6.62 6.85
C LEU A 77 -65.70 -7.00 8.31
N ASN A 78 -64.63 -6.49 8.92
CA ASN A 78 -64.32 -6.62 10.35
C ASN A 78 -64.37 -8.09 10.86
N ALA A 79 -64.07 -9.04 9.98
CA ALA A 79 -64.22 -10.47 10.22
C ALA A 79 -63.01 -11.24 9.68
N SER A 80 -62.20 -11.77 10.59
CA SER A 80 -61.03 -12.61 10.32
C SER A 80 -61.36 -13.92 9.58
N ASP A 81 -62.62 -14.33 9.62
CA ASP A 81 -63.08 -15.62 9.09
C ASP A 81 -63.04 -15.68 7.56
N PHE A 82 -62.95 -14.52 6.88
CA PHE A 82 -62.90 -14.44 5.42
C PHE A 82 -61.49 -14.55 4.83
N VAL A 83 -60.44 -14.35 5.63
CA VAL A 83 -59.03 -14.47 5.19
C VAL A 83 -58.74 -15.86 4.62
N ALA A 84 -59.33 -16.90 5.22
CA ALA A 84 -59.26 -18.27 4.74
C ALA A 84 -59.76 -18.44 3.29
N PHE A 85 -60.79 -17.69 2.90
CA PHE A 85 -61.38 -17.77 1.55
C PHE A 85 -60.63 -16.94 0.51
N ILE A 86 -59.66 -16.12 0.93
CA ILE A 86 -58.71 -15.43 0.03
C ILE A 86 -57.56 -16.38 -0.32
N TRP A 87 -56.95 -16.98 0.70
CA TRP A 87 -55.72 -17.76 0.55
C TRP A 87 -55.96 -19.24 0.28
N GLY A 88 -57.05 -19.80 0.81
CA GLY A 88 -57.42 -21.21 0.68
C GLY A 88 -57.62 -21.68 -0.77
N PRO A 89 -58.35 -20.96 -1.63
CA PRO A 89 -58.52 -21.35 -3.03
C PRO A 89 -57.21 -21.39 -3.82
N ILE A 90 -56.28 -20.48 -3.53
CA ILE A 90 -54.94 -20.44 -4.14
C ILE A 90 -54.16 -21.70 -3.75
N LYS A 91 -54.16 -22.04 -2.45
CA LYS A 91 -53.54 -23.27 -1.93
C LYS A 91 -54.09 -24.51 -2.63
N LEU A 92 -55.41 -24.65 -2.71
CA LEU A 92 -56.07 -25.80 -3.35
C LEU A 92 -55.71 -25.92 -4.84
N ALA A 93 -55.78 -24.81 -5.58
CA ALA A 93 -55.46 -24.79 -7.00
C ALA A 93 -54.01 -25.22 -7.27
N LEU A 94 -53.06 -24.73 -6.47
CA LEU A 94 -51.64 -25.11 -6.55
C LEU A 94 -51.42 -26.58 -6.19
N MET A 95 -52.03 -27.05 -5.10
CA MET A 95 -51.92 -28.44 -4.67
C MET A 95 -52.40 -29.41 -5.74
N VAL A 96 -53.52 -29.14 -6.40
CA VAL A 96 -54.06 -30.05 -7.43
C VAL A 96 -53.24 -29.99 -8.72
N ALA A 97 -52.78 -28.79 -9.12
CA ALA A 97 -51.94 -28.60 -10.31
C ALA A 97 -50.56 -29.26 -10.21
N THR A 98 -50.03 -29.50 -9.00
CA THR A 98 -48.72 -30.17 -8.80
C THR A 98 -48.62 -31.58 -9.35
N THR A 99 -49.75 -32.21 -9.64
CA THR A 99 -49.79 -33.55 -10.21
C THR A 99 -49.41 -33.59 -11.70
N TRP A 100 -49.28 -32.43 -12.37
CA TRP A 100 -48.86 -32.32 -13.77
C TRP A 100 -48.14 -30.99 -14.08
N THR A 101 -46.91 -31.06 -14.58
CA THR A 101 -45.99 -29.91 -14.70
C THR A 101 -46.39 -28.86 -15.74
N ASP A 102 -47.17 -29.22 -16.76
CA ASP A 102 -47.72 -28.22 -17.69
C ASP A 102 -48.94 -27.51 -17.12
N ALA A 103 -49.69 -28.14 -16.21
CA ALA A 103 -50.83 -27.50 -15.55
C ALA A 103 -50.37 -26.40 -14.57
N ILE A 104 -49.31 -26.66 -13.81
CA ILE A 104 -48.79 -25.68 -12.86
C ILE A 104 -48.22 -24.43 -13.58
N ARG A 105 -47.53 -24.60 -14.72
CA ARG A 105 -47.02 -23.47 -15.53
C ARG A 105 -48.15 -22.58 -16.04
N GLN A 106 -49.18 -23.18 -16.64
CA GLN A 106 -50.29 -22.40 -17.20
C GLN A 106 -51.17 -21.73 -16.15
N LEU A 107 -51.27 -22.33 -14.95
CA LEU A 107 -51.94 -21.73 -13.80
C LEU A 107 -51.16 -20.51 -13.28
N ILE A 108 -49.83 -20.57 -13.21
CA ILE A 108 -48.98 -19.42 -12.84
C ILE A 108 -49.13 -18.29 -13.85
N ASP A 109 -49.16 -18.59 -15.15
CA ASP A 109 -49.36 -17.56 -16.18
C ASP A 109 -50.72 -16.85 -15.99
N ALA A 110 -51.79 -17.59 -15.66
CA ALA A 110 -53.09 -16.97 -15.36
C ALA A 110 -53.06 -16.09 -14.09
N TYR A 111 -52.35 -16.52 -13.05
CA TYR A 111 -52.19 -15.72 -11.83
C TYR A 111 -51.38 -14.45 -12.08
N GLU A 112 -50.37 -14.48 -12.95
CA GLU A 112 -49.59 -13.30 -13.33
C GLU A 112 -50.43 -12.28 -14.11
N GLU A 113 -51.29 -12.74 -15.03
CA GLU A 113 -52.24 -11.87 -15.75
C GLU A 113 -53.26 -11.19 -14.82
N ILE A 114 -53.70 -11.89 -13.76
CA ILE A 114 -54.57 -11.28 -12.74
C ILE A 114 -53.79 -10.29 -11.89
N ALA A 115 -52.55 -10.60 -11.50
CA ALA A 115 -51.70 -9.71 -10.71
C ALA A 115 -51.49 -8.36 -11.41
N GLU A 116 -51.27 -8.38 -12.72
CA GLU A 116 -51.17 -7.17 -13.55
C GLU A 116 -52.45 -6.33 -13.49
N ALA A 117 -53.62 -6.97 -13.52
CA ALA A 117 -54.92 -6.30 -13.42
C ALA A 117 -55.22 -5.71 -12.02
N LEU A 118 -54.54 -6.20 -10.98
CA LEU A 118 -54.72 -5.78 -9.58
C LEU A 118 -53.67 -4.75 -9.11
N GLY A 119 -52.64 -4.46 -9.90
CA GLY A 119 -51.44 -3.73 -9.47
C GLY A 119 -51.66 -2.31 -8.93
N ASN A 120 -52.78 -1.66 -9.25
CA ASN A 120 -53.05 -0.27 -8.87
C ASN A 120 -53.81 -0.14 -7.53
N LEU A 121 -54.30 -1.24 -6.95
CA LEU A 121 -55.10 -1.23 -5.72
C LEU A 121 -54.31 -0.74 -4.49
N THR A 122 -52.98 -0.88 -4.52
CA THR A 122 -52.06 -0.41 -3.47
C THR A 122 -52.14 1.10 -3.26
N PHE A 123 -52.33 1.85 -4.35
CA PHE A 123 -52.33 3.31 -4.39
C PHE A 123 -53.64 3.94 -3.86
N PHE A 124 -54.75 3.19 -3.86
CA PHE A 124 -56.08 3.72 -3.52
C PHE A 124 -56.56 3.38 -2.10
N HIS A 125 -55.71 2.75 -1.27
CA HIS A 125 -56.07 2.27 0.09
C HIS A 125 -56.71 3.36 0.97
N SER A 126 -56.18 4.59 0.96
CA SER A 126 -56.69 5.72 1.75
C SER A 126 -57.97 6.36 1.16
N LEU A 127 -58.17 6.25 -0.15
CA LEU A 127 -59.33 6.79 -0.86
C LEU A 127 -60.56 5.90 -0.73
N ILE A 128 -60.38 4.57 -0.76
CA ILE A 128 -61.46 3.59 -0.65
C ILE A 128 -62.14 3.68 0.74
N GLN A 129 -61.39 3.99 1.81
CA GLN A 129 -61.97 4.24 3.13
C GLN A 129 -62.98 5.40 3.16
N SER A 130 -62.79 6.40 2.29
CA SER A 130 -63.52 7.67 2.32
C SER A 130 -64.74 7.75 1.38
N ARG A 131 -64.90 6.81 0.43
CA ARG A 131 -65.96 6.88 -0.60
C ARG A 131 -66.69 5.57 -0.79
N ASP A 132 -67.99 5.55 -0.51
CA ASP A 132 -68.82 4.33 -0.54
C ASP A 132 -68.96 3.70 -1.94
N HIS A 133 -68.87 4.47 -3.02
CA HIS A 133 -68.93 3.92 -4.38
C HIS A 133 -67.69 3.08 -4.76
N LEU A 134 -66.52 3.35 -4.15
CA LEU A 134 -65.29 2.57 -4.38
C LEU A 134 -65.31 1.25 -3.61
N LYS A 135 -66.11 1.16 -2.54
CA LYS A 135 -66.36 -0.11 -1.82
C LYS A 135 -67.11 -1.10 -2.71
N LEU A 136 -68.08 -0.64 -3.50
CA LEU A 136 -68.80 -1.49 -4.48
C LEU A 136 -67.85 -2.05 -5.56
N VAL A 137 -66.86 -1.25 -5.99
CA VAL A 137 -65.85 -1.70 -6.96
C VAL A 137 -64.96 -2.79 -6.35
N LEU A 138 -64.60 -2.69 -5.07
CA LEU A 138 -63.82 -3.70 -4.34
C LEU A 138 -64.59 -5.02 -4.16
N ASP A 139 -65.88 -4.95 -3.81
CA ASP A 139 -66.77 -6.12 -3.76
C ASP A 139 -66.79 -6.86 -5.11
N ASP A 140 -66.88 -6.11 -6.20
CA ASP A 140 -66.88 -6.64 -7.56
C ASP A 140 -65.51 -7.19 -8.01
N TYR A 141 -64.39 -6.67 -7.48
CA TYR A 141 -63.05 -7.24 -7.69
C TYR A 141 -62.93 -8.61 -7.03
N PHE A 142 -63.37 -8.71 -5.78
CA PHE A 142 -63.29 -9.95 -5.03
C PHE A 142 -64.22 -11.03 -5.59
N SER A 143 -65.42 -10.64 -6.04
CA SER A 143 -66.36 -11.55 -6.71
C SER A 143 -65.74 -12.17 -7.98
N ASP A 144 -65.07 -11.36 -8.81
CA ASP A 144 -64.39 -11.85 -10.03
C ASP A 144 -63.20 -12.78 -9.69
N ILE A 145 -62.46 -12.49 -8.63
CA ILE A 145 -61.36 -13.34 -8.13
C ILE A 145 -61.87 -14.70 -7.64
N LEU A 146 -62.95 -14.73 -6.86
CA LEU A 146 -63.55 -16.00 -6.42
C LEU A 146 -64.12 -16.79 -7.59
N ARG A 147 -64.74 -16.10 -8.56
CA ARG A 147 -65.23 -16.70 -9.79
C ARG A 147 -64.11 -17.32 -10.62
N PHE A 148 -62.94 -16.67 -10.68
CA PHE A 148 -61.76 -17.23 -11.31
C PHE A 148 -61.32 -18.53 -10.62
N HIS A 149 -61.16 -18.53 -9.29
CA HIS A 149 -60.75 -19.73 -8.55
C HIS A 149 -61.75 -20.87 -8.67
N ARG A 150 -63.04 -20.57 -8.75
CA ARG A 150 -64.08 -21.55 -9.06
C ARG A 150 -63.84 -22.21 -10.42
N CYS A 151 -63.60 -21.43 -11.47
CA CYS A 151 -63.33 -21.96 -12.80
C CYS A 151 -62.09 -22.85 -12.81
N VAL A 152 -61.06 -22.50 -12.03
CA VAL A 152 -59.84 -23.31 -11.86
C VAL A 152 -60.17 -24.65 -11.21
N LEU A 153 -60.89 -24.64 -10.10
CA LEU A 153 -61.22 -25.86 -9.36
C LEU A 153 -62.16 -26.79 -10.13
N ASP A 154 -63.09 -26.26 -10.94
CA ASP A 154 -63.97 -27.08 -11.79
C ASP A 154 -63.18 -27.91 -12.81
N VAL A 155 -62.19 -27.31 -13.48
CA VAL A 155 -61.34 -28.01 -14.46
C VAL A 155 -60.67 -29.23 -13.83
N PHE A 156 -60.16 -29.07 -12.62
CA PHE A 156 -59.45 -30.13 -11.90
C PHE A 156 -60.36 -31.13 -11.21
N SER A 157 -61.65 -30.83 -11.07
CA SER A 157 -62.66 -31.72 -10.46
C SER A 157 -63.28 -32.69 -11.47
N ARG A 158 -63.02 -32.54 -12.77
CA ARG A 158 -63.55 -33.43 -13.82
C ARG A 158 -62.85 -34.79 -13.83
N PRO A 159 -63.58 -35.91 -13.96
CA PRO A 159 -62.97 -37.22 -14.15
C PRO A 159 -62.12 -37.23 -15.42
N GLU A 160 -60.94 -37.83 -15.35
CA GLU A 160 -59.94 -37.89 -16.44
C GLU A 160 -59.38 -36.54 -16.94
N TRP A 161 -59.45 -35.46 -16.14
CA TRP A 161 -58.95 -34.13 -16.53
C TRP A 161 -57.50 -34.15 -17.05
N LYS A 162 -56.64 -35.06 -16.56
CA LYS A 162 -55.25 -35.22 -17.01
C LYS A 162 -55.13 -35.59 -18.50
N ARG A 163 -56.06 -36.40 -19.02
CA ARG A 163 -56.05 -36.86 -20.42
C ARG A 163 -56.63 -35.80 -21.38
N LEU A 164 -57.57 -35.01 -20.89
CA LEU A 164 -58.27 -33.96 -21.65
C LEU A 164 -57.78 -32.54 -21.32
N PHE A 165 -56.67 -32.41 -20.60
CA PHE A 165 -56.23 -31.14 -20.02
C PHE A 165 -56.11 -30.02 -21.07
N LYS A 166 -55.49 -30.28 -22.23
CA LYS A 166 -55.35 -29.25 -23.27
C LYS A 166 -56.71 -28.70 -23.75
N TRP A 167 -57.75 -29.54 -23.80
CA TRP A 167 -59.09 -29.13 -24.20
C TRP A 167 -59.86 -28.46 -23.06
N ALA A 168 -59.83 -29.05 -21.86
CA ALA A 168 -60.46 -28.48 -20.67
C ALA A 168 -59.84 -27.13 -20.29
N TRP A 169 -58.52 -26.99 -20.39
CA TRP A 169 -57.78 -25.76 -20.17
C TRP A 169 -58.03 -24.72 -21.27
N GLY A 170 -58.18 -25.15 -22.53
CA GLY A 170 -58.62 -24.27 -23.61
C GLY A 170 -60.04 -23.73 -23.39
N SER A 171 -60.94 -24.55 -22.83
CA SER A 171 -62.28 -24.10 -22.41
C SER A 171 -62.22 -23.12 -21.24
N PHE A 172 -61.42 -23.44 -20.22
CA PHE A 172 -61.14 -22.57 -19.09
C PHE A 172 -60.57 -21.21 -19.51
N ARG A 173 -59.59 -21.18 -20.43
CA ARG A 173 -59.04 -19.93 -20.99
C ARG A 173 -60.12 -19.06 -21.64
N ARG A 174 -61.16 -19.66 -22.24
CA ARG A 174 -62.32 -18.91 -22.76
C ARG A 174 -63.24 -18.40 -21.66
N GLU A 175 -63.41 -19.15 -20.58
CA GLU A 175 -64.24 -18.77 -19.43
C GLU A 175 -63.60 -17.68 -18.55
N ILE A 176 -62.26 -17.66 -18.42
CA ILE A 176 -61.55 -16.63 -17.65
C ILE A 176 -61.34 -15.33 -18.42
N LYS A 177 -61.35 -15.36 -19.76
CA LYS A 177 -61.09 -14.17 -20.58
C LYS A 177 -62.06 -13.01 -20.26
N PRO A 178 -63.39 -13.23 -20.13
CA PRO A 178 -64.31 -12.20 -19.65
C PRO A 178 -64.00 -11.69 -18.24
N ILE A 179 -63.50 -12.54 -17.35
CA ILE A 179 -63.13 -12.18 -15.97
C ILE A 179 -61.90 -11.26 -16.00
N LEU A 180 -60.87 -11.61 -16.76
CA LEU A 180 -59.67 -10.78 -16.94
C LEU A 180 -59.98 -9.42 -17.59
N GLU A 181 -60.84 -9.41 -18.61
CA GLU A 181 -61.30 -8.16 -19.23
C GLU A 181 -62.15 -7.29 -18.30
N SER A 182 -62.90 -7.91 -17.38
CA SER A 182 -63.64 -7.20 -16.32
C SER A 182 -62.67 -6.55 -15.33
N LEU A 183 -61.68 -7.30 -14.84
CA LEU A 183 -60.65 -6.80 -13.92
C LEU A 183 -59.82 -5.65 -14.52
N LYS A 184 -59.41 -5.76 -15.78
CA LYS A 184 -58.66 -4.71 -16.50
C LYS A 184 -59.51 -3.46 -16.79
N ARG A 185 -60.81 -3.61 -17.06
CA ARG A 185 -61.74 -2.48 -17.20
C ARG A 185 -61.94 -1.72 -15.88
N LYS A 186 -62.01 -2.45 -14.76
CA LYS A 186 -62.11 -1.83 -13.43
C LYS A 186 -60.81 -1.12 -13.04
N GLN A 187 -59.66 -1.65 -13.46
CA GLN A 187 -58.34 -1.05 -13.22
C GLN A 187 -58.21 0.30 -13.95
N THR A 188 -58.67 0.36 -15.19
CA THR A 188 -58.67 1.60 -15.99
C THR A 188 -59.63 2.66 -15.42
N LEU A 189 -60.78 2.25 -14.88
CA LEU A 189 -61.70 3.13 -14.13
C LEU A 189 -61.06 3.74 -12.88
N LEU A 190 -60.30 2.95 -12.10
CA LEU A 190 -59.58 3.44 -10.92
C LEU A 190 -58.38 4.34 -11.30
N SER A 191 -57.85 4.17 -12.52
CA SER A 191 -56.71 4.95 -13.03
C SER A 191 -57.13 6.25 -13.74
N ASP A 192 -58.39 6.70 -13.58
CA ASP A 192 -58.88 7.98 -14.10
C ASP A 192 -58.08 9.15 -13.49
N ASP A 193 -57.58 10.04 -14.35
CA ASP A 193 -56.74 11.19 -14.00
C ASP A 193 -57.31 12.03 -12.84
N LYS A 194 -58.63 12.16 -12.72
CA LYS A 194 -59.26 12.93 -11.62
C LYS A 194 -59.13 12.25 -10.26
N LEU A 195 -59.13 10.91 -10.22
CA LEU A 195 -58.97 10.13 -8.99
C LEU A 195 -57.49 10.06 -8.59
N GLN A 196 -56.57 9.89 -9.56
CA GLN A 196 -55.13 9.94 -9.31
C GLN A 196 -54.68 11.31 -8.80
N SER A 197 -55.13 12.40 -9.42
CA SER A 197 -54.78 13.76 -8.99
C SER A 197 -55.13 14.03 -7.53
N HIS A 198 -56.30 13.54 -7.08
CA HIS A 198 -56.75 13.72 -5.71
C HIS A 198 -56.05 12.78 -4.72
N ALA A 199 -55.68 11.56 -5.16
CA ALA A 199 -54.87 10.62 -4.38
C ALA A 199 -53.45 11.18 -4.13
N ILE A 200 -52.80 11.65 -5.19
CA ILE A 200 -51.45 12.24 -5.17
C ILE A 200 -51.44 13.47 -4.26
N LEU A 201 -52.44 14.36 -4.36
CA LEU A 201 -52.52 15.56 -3.50
C LEU A 201 -52.65 15.22 -2.01
N LYS A 202 -53.40 14.17 -1.66
CA LYS A 202 -53.59 13.75 -0.27
C LYS A 202 -52.35 13.04 0.28
N GLU A 203 -51.71 12.19 -0.54
CA GLU A 203 -50.43 11.55 -0.19
C GLU A 203 -49.29 12.56 -0.04
N VAL A 204 -49.25 13.60 -0.88
CA VAL A 204 -48.26 14.69 -0.76
C VAL A 204 -48.53 15.53 0.49
N GLN A 205 -49.78 15.78 0.88
CA GLN A 205 -50.10 16.48 2.13
C GLN A 205 -49.76 15.65 3.38
N ASP A 206 -50.09 14.37 3.39
CA ASP A 206 -49.78 13.47 4.51
C ASP A 206 -48.26 13.20 4.60
N SER A 207 -47.57 13.12 3.45
CA SER A 207 -46.11 12.99 3.36
C SER A 207 -45.39 14.28 3.75
N ASP A 208 -45.89 15.47 3.40
CA ASP A 208 -45.29 16.76 3.81
C ASP A 208 -45.49 17.01 5.31
N GLN A 209 -46.63 16.63 5.88
CA GLN A 209 -46.85 16.70 7.32
C GLN A 209 -46.02 15.66 8.10
N TYR A 210 -45.89 14.44 7.56
CA TYR A 210 -45.01 13.41 8.10
C TYR A 210 -43.54 13.81 7.99
N ALA A 211 -43.12 14.38 6.86
CA ALA A 211 -41.77 14.89 6.65
C ALA A 211 -41.49 16.07 7.59
N LYS A 212 -42.41 17.02 7.78
CA LYS A 212 -42.24 18.13 8.73
C LYS A 212 -42.12 17.65 10.17
N ASN A 213 -42.94 16.67 10.57
CA ASN A 213 -42.87 16.08 11.92
C ASN A 213 -41.63 15.19 12.10
N GLN A 214 -41.22 14.45 11.06
CA GLN A 214 -39.96 13.70 11.01
C GLN A 214 -38.77 14.65 11.05
N PHE A 215 -38.79 15.76 10.30
CA PHE A 215 -37.74 16.78 10.32
C PHE A 215 -37.70 17.48 11.66
N SER A 216 -38.82 17.83 12.31
CA SER A 216 -38.77 18.43 13.65
C SER A 216 -38.26 17.44 14.69
N ASN A 217 -38.69 16.17 14.63
CA ASN A 217 -38.23 15.11 15.52
C ASN A 217 -36.77 14.71 15.25
N LEU A 218 -36.34 14.72 13.98
CA LEU A 218 -34.95 14.53 13.56
C LEU A 218 -34.11 15.74 13.91
N GLN A 219 -34.63 16.97 13.89
CA GLN A 219 -33.90 18.17 14.30
C GLN A 219 -33.69 18.14 15.81
N THR A 220 -34.74 17.84 16.57
CA THR A 220 -34.68 17.72 18.03
C THR A 220 -33.80 16.54 18.42
N SER A 221 -33.93 15.40 17.75
CA SER A 221 -33.06 14.23 17.95
C SER A 221 -31.65 14.46 17.43
N LEU A 222 -31.42 15.29 16.41
CA LEU A 222 -30.08 15.67 15.93
C LEU A 222 -29.43 16.67 16.87
N ASP A 223 -30.20 17.53 17.53
CA ASP A 223 -29.69 18.44 18.55
C ASP A 223 -29.43 17.70 19.87
N ASP A 224 -30.26 16.71 20.22
CA ASP A 224 -30.02 15.78 21.33
C ASP A 224 -28.84 14.85 21.04
N ILE A 225 -28.74 14.31 19.82
CA ILE A 225 -27.57 13.55 19.36
C ILE A 225 -26.36 14.46 19.27
N ARG A 226 -26.44 15.71 18.82
CA ARG A 226 -25.28 16.63 18.80
C ARG A 226 -24.82 16.99 20.20
N SER A 227 -25.74 17.20 21.14
CA SER A 227 -25.39 17.50 22.54
C SER A 227 -24.81 16.26 23.23
N THR A 228 -25.39 15.08 22.98
CA THR A 228 -24.91 13.79 23.48
C THR A 228 -23.58 13.44 22.85
N LEU A 229 -23.41 13.57 21.54
CA LEU A 229 -22.16 13.35 20.80
C LEU A 229 -21.10 14.40 21.16
N ALA A 230 -21.47 15.64 21.47
CA ALA A 230 -20.53 16.64 21.99
C ALA A 230 -20.10 16.29 23.43
N SER A 231 -21.01 15.79 24.27
CA SER A 231 -20.71 15.35 25.64
C SER A 231 -19.92 14.03 25.67
N GLU A 232 -20.20 13.10 24.78
CA GLU A 232 -19.50 11.84 24.56
C GLU A 232 -18.17 12.08 23.85
N GLN A 233 -18.05 13.04 22.93
CA GLN A 233 -16.76 13.49 22.41
C GLN A 233 -15.94 14.19 23.48
N LEU A 234 -16.54 14.97 24.39
CA LEU A 234 -15.82 15.59 25.50
C LEU A 234 -15.36 14.52 26.51
N GLN A 235 -16.22 13.55 26.83
CA GLN A 235 -15.89 12.42 27.71
C GLN A 235 -14.92 11.45 27.06
N SER A 236 -15.03 11.17 25.76
CA SER A 236 -14.09 10.34 25.00
C SER A 236 -12.74 11.05 24.83
N LYS A 237 -12.73 12.37 24.57
CA LYS A 237 -11.48 13.15 24.58
C LYS A 237 -10.87 13.22 25.98
N ALA A 238 -11.68 13.31 27.04
CA ALA A 238 -11.21 13.30 28.43
C ALA A 238 -10.72 11.90 28.86
N LEU A 239 -11.39 10.83 28.41
CA LEU A 239 -11.00 9.44 28.65
C LEU A 239 -9.74 9.09 27.86
N GLN A 240 -9.66 9.44 26.57
CA GLN A 240 -8.44 9.31 25.76
C GLN A 240 -7.30 10.18 26.31
N ALA A 241 -7.58 11.39 26.80
CA ALA A 241 -6.57 12.21 27.47
C ALA A 241 -6.14 11.58 28.80
N ARG A 242 -7.05 10.92 29.54
CA ARG A 242 -6.74 10.21 30.79
C ARG A 242 -5.99 8.90 30.53
N GLU A 243 -6.36 8.13 29.52
CA GLU A 243 -5.67 6.91 29.06
C GLU A 243 -4.30 7.25 28.48
N MET A 244 -4.20 8.30 27.67
CA MET A 244 -2.92 8.83 27.21
C MET A 244 -2.08 9.34 28.39
N LYS A 245 -2.68 10.03 29.36
CA LYS A 245 -1.99 10.46 30.58
C LYS A 245 -1.52 9.26 31.39
N THR A 246 -2.34 8.23 31.59
CA THR A 246 -1.96 7.00 32.32
C THR A 246 -0.94 6.16 31.54
N TYR A 247 -1.01 6.13 30.20
CA TYR A 247 -0.02 5.51 29.33
C TYR A 247 1.31 6.25 29.41
N LEU A 248 1.30 7.58 29.32
CA LEU A 248 2.49 8.41 29.49
C LEU A 248 3.04 8.33 30.92
N GLU A 249 2.20 8.39 31.95
CA GLU A 249 2.58 8.15 33.35
C GLU A 249 3.22 6.76 33.50
N SER A 250 2.73 5.72 32.80
CA SER A 250 3.33 4.37 32.83
C SER A 250 4.63 4.23 32.04
N ARG A 251 4.84 5.05 31.01
CA ARG A 251 6.05 5.07 30.17
C ARG A 251 7.15 5.97 30.75
N LEU A 252 6.75 7.02 31.46
CA LEU A 252 7.61 7.97 32.17
C LEU A 252 7.91 7.52 33.61
N ASP A 253 7.18 6.54 34.14
CA ASP A 253 7.50 5.86 35.40
C ASP A 253 8.79 5.04 35.26
N VAL A 254 9.89 5.63 35.69
CA VAL A 254 11.26 5.06 35.66
C VAL A 254 11.35 3.73 36.44
N SER A 255 10.38 3.42 37.30
CA SER A 255 10.33 2.16 38.04
C SER A 255 9.82 0.97 37.22
N LYS A 256 9.28 1.18 36.00
CA LYS A 256 8.62 0.13 35.20
C LYS A 256 9.05 0.10 33.73
N SER A 257 10.34 0.11 33.42
CA SER A 257 10.79 -0.17 32.05
C SER A 257 10.80 -1.68 31.76
N ARG A 258 9.75 -2.18 31.08
CA ARG A 258 9.72 -3.26 30.06
C ARG A 258 8.46 -4.10 30.18
N THR A 259 7.42 -3.78 29.42
CA THR A 259 6.72 -4.68 28.47
C THR A 259 5.58 -3.90 27.79
N ASP A 260 5.16 -4.40 26.63
CA ASP A 260 3.92 -4.08 25.90
C ASP A 260 3.99 -3.03 24.78
N LEU A 261 4.05 -3.55 23.54
CA LEU A 261 3.49 -2.92 22.35
C LEU A 261 2.56 -3.94 21.69
N GLN A 262 1.25 -3.78 21.89
CA GLN A 262 0.19 -4.33 21.05
C GLN A 262 -0.43 -3.17 20.27
N LEU A 263 -0.66 -3.36 18.96
CA LEU A 263 -1.63 -2.59 18.18
C LEU A 263 -2.38 -3.58 17.29
N GLU A 264 -3.68 -3.75 17.58
CA GLU A 264 -4.66 -4.37 16.70
C GLU A 264 -5.20 -3.31 15.72
N SER A 265 -5.37 -3.67 14.42
CA SER A 265 -6.66 -3.51 13.72
C SER A 265 -6.69 -4.21 12.36
N ARG A 266 -7.86 -4.83 12.10
CA ARG A 266 -8.43 -5.44 10.88
C ARG A 266 -8.49 -4.44 9.69
N ASP A 267 -8.49 -4.75 8.39
CA ASP A 267 -9.08 -5.76 7.47
C ASP A 267 -8.26 -5.80 6.12
N PRO A 268 -8.62 -6.51 5.02
CA PRO A 268 -9.17 -7.86 4.84
C PRO A 268 -8.14 -8.75 4.09
N VAL A 269 -7.85 -9.94 4.60
CA VAL A 269 -6.94 -10.91 3.95
C VAL A 269 -7.70 -12.22 3.73
N ASP A 270 -7.46 -12.84 2.57
CA ASP A 270 -7.84 -14.19 2.17
C ASP A 270 -8.09 -15.12 3.38
N GLU A 271 -9.30 -15.67 3.48
CA GLU A 271 -9.89 -16.28 4.67
C GLU A 271 -9.08 -17.44 5.28
N ASN A 272 -8.03 -17.93 4.61
CA ASN A 272 -7.19 -19.03 5.11
C ASN A 272 -5.74 -18.64 5.44
N SER A 273 -5.32 -17.40 5.20
CA SER A 273 -3.95 -16.96 5.50
C SER A 273 -3.80 -16.62 6.99
N GLY A 274 -2.79 -17.21 7.65
CA GLY A 274 -2.52 -16.98 9.08
C GLY A 274 -3.34 -17.85 10.06
N ILE A 275 -4.40 -18.54 9.62
CA ILE A 275 -5.20 -19.44 10.49
C ILE A 275 -4.37 -20.61 11.05
N TRP A 276 -3.34 -21.03 10.32
CA TRP A 276 -2.41 -22.07 10.77
C TRP A 276 -1.68 -21.69 12.07
N ILE A 277 -1.54 -20.39 12.38
CA ILE A 277 -0.95 -19.90 13.65
C ILE A 277 -1.85 -20.29 14.82
N PHE A 278 -3.17 -20.14 14.71
CA PHE A 278 -4.12 -20.57 15.74
C PHE A 278 -4.22 -22.10 15.86
N SER A 279 -3.86 -22.80 14.80
CA SER A 279 -3.72 -24.26 14.80
C SER A 279 -2.36 -24.73 15.32
N ASN A 280 -1.39 -23.82 15.51
CA ASN A 280 -0.04 -24.13 15.93
C ASN A 280 -0.03 -24.64 17.38
N PRO A 281 0.66 -25.77 17.67
CA PRO A 281 0.72 -26.33 19.02
C PRO A 281 1.25 -25.35 20.08
N ILE A 282 2.16 -24.45 19.69
CA ILE A 282 2.77 -23.45 20.57
C ILE A 282 1.75 -22.37 20.93
N PHE A 283 0.96 -21.90 19.95
CA PHE A 283 -0.13 -20.96 20.19
C PHE A 283 -1.20 -21.57 21.11
N LYS A 284 -1.66 -22.80 20.83
CA LYS A 284 -2.65 -23.50 21.68
C LYS A 284 -2.13 -23.79 23.10
N SER A 285 -0.83 -24.06 23.24
CA SER A 285 -0.19 -24.26 24.54
C SER A 285 -0.06 -22.96 25.34
N TRP A 286 0.13 -21.82 24.68
CA TRP A 286 0.17 -20.50 25.31
C TRP A 286 -1.26 -20.04 25.69
N GLU A 287 -2.23 -20.17 24.78
CA GLU A 287 -3.64 -19.83 24.97
C GLU A 287 -4.29 -20.62 26.11
N GLY A 288 -3.92 -21.89 26.28
CA GLY A 288 -4.46 -22.77 27.32
C GLY A 288 -4.07 -22.43 28.76
N GLY A 289 -3.18 -21.47 29.00
CA GLY A 289 -2.91 -20.86 30.32
C GLY A 289 -2.38 -21.80 31.43
N LYS A 290 -1.92 -23.01 31.11
CA LYS A 290 -1.61 -24.06 32.12
C LYS A 290 -0.15 -24.12 32.60
N SER A 291 0.74 -23.23 32.16
CA SER A 291 2.13 -23.18 32.67
C SER A 291 2.57 -21.76 33.02
N ALA A 292 3.13 -21.59 34.22
CA ALA A 292 3.63 -20.30 34.71
C ALA A 292 4.88 -19.79 33.97
N GLU A 293 5.53 -20.65 33.17
CA GLU A 293 6.84 -20.38 32.53
C GLU A 293 6.75 -19.87 31.08
N LYS A 294 5.56 -19.78 30.47
CA LYS A 294 5.43 -19.34 29.06
C LYS A 294 4.31 -18.32 28.90
N ARG A 295 4.54 -17.10 29.38
CA ARG A 295 3.62 -15.96 29.20
C ARG A 295 3.83 -15.20 27.89
N VAL A 296 4.96 -15.40 27.23
CA VAL A 296 5.36 -14.63 26.04
C VAL A 296 5.45 -15.56 24.83
N LEU A 297 4.76 -15.17 23.76
CA LEU A 297 4.78 -15.83 22.45
C LEU A 297 5.40 -14.87 21.43
N PHE A 298 6.53 -15.25 20.82
CA PHE A 298 7.25 -14.43 19.85
C PHE A 298 7.05 -14.98 18.43
N LEU A 299 6.58 -14.12 17.52
CA LEU A 299 6.39 -14.40 16.09
C LEU A 299 7.33 -13.51 15.29
N ASN A 300 8.10 -14.09 14.35
CA ASN A 300 9.09 -13.34 13.54
C ASN A 300 8.87 -13.54 12.03
N GLY A 301 9.26 -12.54 11.24
CA GLY A 301 9.20 -12.52 9.76
C GLY A 301 10.47 -11.91 9.13
N SER A 302 10.66 -12.08 7.82
CA SER A 302 11.86 -11.66 7.07
C SER A 302 11.86 -10.16 6.68
N PRO A 303 13.03 -9.48 6.65
CA PRO A 303 13.13 -8.05 6.31
C PRO A 303 13.29 -7.83 4.79
N GLY A 304 12.43 -7.01 4.20
CA GLY A 304 12.45 -6.71 2.75
C GLY A 304 11.54 -5.54 2.35
N SER A 305 11.68 -4.39 3.00
CA SER A 305 10.90 -3.17 2.69
C SER A 305 11.78 -1.93 2.86
N GLU A 306 11.88 -1.11 1.81
CA GLU A 306 12.65 0.13 1.79
C GLU A 306 12.05 1.18 2.75
N LEU A 307 12.90 1.98 3.39
CA LEU A 307 12.53 2.97 4.41
C LEU A 307 11.62 4.10 3.86
N ALA A 308 11.63 4.34 2.55
CA ALA A 308 10.80 5.37 1.89
C ALA A 308 9.34 4.92 1.77
N ASP A 309 9.10 3.70 1.31
CA ASP A 309 7.77 3.09 1.27
C ASP A 309 7.20 2.97 2.68
N LEU A 310 8.05 2.63 3.67
CA LEU A 310 7.65 2.61 5.08
C LEU A 310 7.27 4.00 5.61
N LYS A 311 7.92 5.08 5.16
CA LYS A 311 7.56 6.46 5.54
C LYS A 311 6.25 6.88 4.89
N GLU A 312 6.04 6.56 3.61
CA GLU A 312 4.79 6.89 2.92
C GLU A 312 3.62 6.07 3.48
N LEU A 313 3.80 4.75 3.64
CA LEU A 313 2.83 3.87 4.30
C LEU A 313 2.56 4.29 5.74
N ALA A 314 3.58 4.64 6.54
CA ALA A 314 3.37 5.16 7.89
C ALA A 314 2.59 6.48 7.86
N GLY A 315 2.88 7.34 6.88
CA GLY A 315 2.13 8.56 6.61
C GLY A 315 0.66 8.26 6.35
N GLU A 316 0.36 7.44 5.35
CA GLU A 316 -1.00 7.05 4.98
C GLU A 316 -1.73 6.35 6.14
N CYS A 317 -1.04 5.48 6.88
CA CYS A 317 -1.60 4.78 8.03
C CYS A 317 -1.96 5.73 9.17
N LEU A 318 -1.10 6.71 9.48
CA LEU A 318 -1.37 7.70 10.52
C LEU A 318 -2.47 8.68 10.09
N ILE A 319 -2.46 9.08 8.82
CA ILE A 319 -3.37 10.09 8.25
C ILE A 319 -4.76 9.51 7.96
N SER A 320 -4.87 8.20 7.68
CA SER A 320 -6.15 7.50 7.52
C SER A 320 -7.01 7.48 8.79
N ARG A 321 -6.43 7.78 9.95
CA ARG A 321 -7.13 7.81 11.24
C ARG A 321 -7.56 9.25 11.57
N PRO A 322 -8.77 9.48 12.10
CA PRO A 322 -9.23 10.82 12.46
C PRO A 322 -8.44 11.44 13.63
N ASN A 323 -7.87 10.63 14.52
CA ASN A 323 -6.95 11.05 15.57
C ASN A 323 -5.75 10.08 15.61
N ALA A 324 -4.54 10.62 15.65
CA ALA A 324 -3.31 9.83 15.75
C ALA A 324 -2.33 10.48 16.73
N THR A 325 -1.60 9.67 17.49
CA THR A 325 -0.52 10.15 18.36
C THR A 325 0.77 9.41 17.99
N LEU A 326 1.79 10.15 17.58
CA LEU A 326 3.12 9.65 17.28
C LEU A 326 4.06 10.01 18.44
N VAL A 327 4.73 9.04 19.02
CA VAL A 327 5.77 9.25 20.04
C VAL A 327 7.10 8.79 19.46
N LEU A 328 8.06 9.71 19.34
CA LEU A 328 9.42 9.44 18.90
C LEU A 328 10.35 9.55 20.11
N ASP A 329 11.04 8.48 20.45
CA ASP A 329 11.93 8.39 21.61
C ASP A 329 13.36 8.02 21.18
N GLY A 330 14.36 8.61 21.82
CA GLY A 330 15.78 8.34 21.57
C GLY A 330 16.32 8.86 20.23
N LEU A 331 15.74 9.93 19.68
CA LEU A 331 16.14 10.46 18.37
C LEU A 331 17.60 10.98 18.36
N ASP A 332 18.13 11.36 19.52
CA ASP A 332 19.52 11.78 19.74
C ASP A 332 20.55 10.65 19.52
N GLU A 333 20.13 9.38 19.62
CA GLU A 333 20.98 8.21 19.34
C GLU A 333 21.05 7.87 17.84
N ALA A 334 20.30 8.58 16.99
CA ALA A 334 20.29 8.34 15.55
C ALA A 334 21.62 8.79 14.92
N MET A 335 22.17 7.93 14.05
CA MET A 335 23.48 8.14 13.44
C MET A 335 23.41 9.21 12.35
N CYS A 336 24.52 9.92 12.14
CA CYS A 336 24.63 10.94 11.10
C CYS A 336 23.48 11.97 11.18
N ASN A 337 22.82 12.32 10.06
CA ASN A 337 21.75 13.32 9.97
C ASN A 337 20.33 12.72 10.08
N GLU A 338 20.18 11.47 10.52
CA GLU A 338 18.87 10.78 10.59
C GLU A 338 17.85 11.50 11.49
N GLN A 339 18.31 12.10 12.58
CA GLN A 339 17.50 12.92 13.49
C GLN A 339 16.89 14.14 12.79
N GLU A 340 17.68 14.86 12.00
CA GLU A 340 17.22 16.01 11.22
C GLU A 340 16.25 15.58 10.13
N ILE A 341 16.55 14.48 9.42
CA ILE A 341 15.67 13.92 8.38
C ILE A 341 14.31 13.50 8.98
N SER A 342 14.31 12.87 10.15
CA SER A 342 13.10 12.35 10.79
C SER A 342 12.21 13.46 11.34
N ILE A 343 12.83 14.50 11.93
CA ILE A 343 12.11 15.69 12.42
C ILE A 343 11.55 16.48 11.24
N ASN A 344 12.36 16.75 10.22
CA ASN A 344 11.90 17.50 9.04
C ASN A 344 10.78 16.74 8.31
N TRP A 345 10.85 15.40 8.23
CA TRP A 345 9.75 14.62 7.68
C TRP A 345 8.46 14.76 8.53
N CYS A 346 8.56 14.69 9.86
CA CYS A 346 7.40 14.88 10.73
C CYS A 346 6.79 16.29 10.61
N LEU A 347 7.63 17.32 10.65
CA LEU A 347 7.21 18.73 10.65
C LEU A 347 6.75 19.20 9.26
N ASP A 348 7.50 18.87 8.21
CA ASP A 348 7.30 19.42 6.86
C ASP A 348 6.40 18.55 5.97
N LYS A 349 6.26 17.26 6.28
CA LYS A 349 5.45 16.32 5.46
C LYS A 349 4.26 15.76 6.22
N LEU A 350 4.49 15.17 7.39
CA LEU A 350 3.44 14.42 8.10
C LEU A 350 2.37 15.33 8.73
N ILE A 351 2.76 16.40 9.43
CA ILE A 351 1.80 17.36 10.01
C ILE A 351 0.93 18.04 8.94
N PRO A 352 1.49 18.55 7.81
CA PRO A 352 0.68 19.14 6.75
C PRO A 352 -0.27 18.14 6.08
N ALA A 353 0.18 16.91 5.84
CA ALA A 353 -0.65 15.87 5.22
C ALA A 353 -1.77 15.38 6.16
N ALA A 354 -1.51 15.28 7.46
CA ALA A 354 -2.54 15.00 8.47
C ALA A 354 -3.62 16.11 8.52
N ARG A 355 -3.20 17.38 8.52
CA ARG A 355 -4.13 18.53 8.46
C ARG A 355 -5.01 18.50 7.22
N SER A 356 -4.43 18.18 6.07
CA SER A 356 -5.13 18.16 4.78
C SER A 356 -6.17 17.05 4.69
N SER A 357 -5.97 15.94 5.40
CA SER A 357 -6.88 14.79 5.40
C SER A 357 -7.85 14.76 6.59
N GLY A 358 -7.86 15.81 7.44
CA GLY A 358 -8.73 15.88 8.61
C GLY A 358 -8.29 15.02 9.81
N CYS A 359 -7.04 14.53 9.82
CA CYS A 359 -6.45 13.79 10.94
C CYS A 359 -5.88 14.75 12.00
N HIS A 360 -6.33 14.61 13.25
CA HIS A 360 -5.72 15.28 14.40
C HIS A 360 -4.49 14.50 14.88
N LEU A 361 -3.35 14.78 14.28
CA LEU A 361 -2.06 14.21 14.65
C LEU A 361 -1.39 14.98 15.81
N LYS A 362 -1.06 14.28 16.89
CA LYS A 362 -0.21 14.76 17.98
C LYS A 362 1.15 14.09 17.90
N ILE A 363 2.23 14.86 18.00
CA ILE A 363 3.60 14.32 17.99
C ILE A 363 4.26 14.66 19.31
N LEU A 364 4.81 13.67 20.00
CA LEU A 364 5.69 13.82 21.15
C LEU A 364 7.09 13.37 20.74
N ILE A 365 8.09 14.22 20.95
CA ILE A 365 9.49 13.90 20.69
C ILE A 365 10.23 13.93 22.03
N CYS A 366 10.86 12.81 22.37
CA CYS A 366 11.71 12.62 23.53
C CYS A 366 13.15 12.43 23.04
N GLY A 367 14.09 13.16 23.64
CA GLY A 367 15.51 13.06 23.30
C GLY A 367 16.39 13.88 24.24
N GLN A 368 17.69 13.63 24.20
CA GLN A 368 18.67 14.35 25.02
C GLN A 368 18.97 15.74 24.46
N ARG A 369 19.40 16.64 25.36
CA ARG A 369 19.82 17.99 25.02
C ARG A 369 21.27 18.01 24.57
N ASP A 370 21.52 17.53 23.35
CA ASP A 370 22.85 17.44 22.74
C ASP A 370 23.22 18.68 21.89
N GLY A 371 22.32 19.67 21.84
CA GLY A 371 22.45 20.88 21.02
C GLY A 371 21.98 20.71 19.57
N ARG A 372 21.86 19.48 19.06
CA ARG A 372 21.45 19.18 17.68
C ARG A 372 19.94 19.24 17.54
N LEU A 373 19.21 18.63 18.47
CA LEU A 373 17.75 18.70 18.53
C LEU A 373 17.26 20.12 18.89
N ASP A 374 18.00 20.83 19.75
CA ASP A 374 17.70 22.21 20.16
C ASP A 374 17.66 23.17 18.97
N CYS A 375 18.56 23.02 17.99
CA CYS A 375 18.59 23.85 16.80
C CYS A 375 17.30 23.78 15.97
N ILE A 376 16.64 22.62 15.95
CA ILE A 376 15.47 22.37 15.09
C ILE A 376 14.17 22.58 15.86
N LEU A 377 14.12 22.12 17.12
CA LEU A 377 12.89 22.06 17.92
C LEU A 377 12.74 23.22 18.91
N SER A 378 13.70 24.15 19.02
CA SER A 378 13.64 25.30 19.94
C SER A 378 12.39 26.18 19.78
N SER A 379 11.80 26.20 18.58
CA SER A 379 10.57 26.93 18.26
C SER A 379 9.29 26.24 18.76
N GLN A 380 9.37 24.97 19.18
CA GLN A 380 8.23 24.15 19.61
C GLN A 380 8.05 24.19 21.14
N PRO A 381 6.84 23.87 21.64
CA PRO A 381 6.60 23.73 23.08
C PRO A 381 7.48 22.63 23.68
N GLN A 382 8.23 22.93 24.74
CA GLN A 382 9.20 22.02 25.35
C GLN A 382 8.98 21.87 26.86
N ILE A 383 9.19 20.65 27.35
CA ILE A 383 9.23 20.33 28.78
C ILE A 383 10.69 19.97 29.10
N ARG A 384 11.31 20.76 29.97
CA ARG A 384 12.71 20.61 30.34
C ARG A 384 12.84 19.87 31.65
N LEU A 385 13.06 18.57 31.58
CA LEU A 385 13.14 17.68 32.75
C LEU A 385 14.26 18.07 33.72
N ASP A 386 15.34 18.69 33.23
CA ASP A 386 16.46 19.21 34.03
C ASP A 386 16.08 20.41 34.93
N LEU A 387 14.95 21.07 34.67
CA LEU A 387 14.48 22.25 35.39
C LEU A 387 13.22 22.03 36.22
N ILE A 388 12.71 20.79 36.30
CA ILE A 388 11.45 20.46 36.95
C ILE A 388 11.71 19.80 38.30
N ASP A 389 11.19 20.41 39.38
CA ASP A 389 11.33 19.90 40.75
C ASP A 389 10.77 18.48 40.92
N ALA A 390 9.71 18.12 40.18
CA ALA A 390 9.13 16.77 40.21
C ALA A 390 10.09 15.70 39.65
N HIS A 391 10.84 16.01 38.60
CA HIS A 391 11.83 15.09 38.04
C HIS A 391 13.02 14.91 38.99
N GLN A 392 13.40 15.97 39.69
CA GLN A 392 14.37 15.89 40.77
C GLN A 392 13.87 14.97 41.90
N HIS A 393 12.58 15.04 42.25
CA HIS A 393 11.97 14.14 43.23
C HIS A 393 11.98 12.67 42.78
N ASP A 394 11.76 12.39 41.49
CA ASP A 394 11.85 11.02 40.96
C ASP A 394 13.27 10.45 41.06
N ILE A 395 14.29 11.29 40.79
CA ILE A 395 15.69 10.91 41.01
C ILE A 395 15.96 10.65 42.48
N GLU A 396 15.42 11.46 43.39
CA GLU A 396 15.52 11.23 44.85
C GLU A 396 14.88 9.90 45.24
N GLN A 397 13.71 9.56 44.68
CA GLN A 397 13.02 8.31 44.93
C GLN A 397 13.80 7.10 44.40
N PHE A 398 14.28 7.15 43.15
CA PHE A 398 15.15 6.12 42.59
C PHE A 398 16.42 5.94 43.42
N THR A 399 17.05 7.06 43.81
CA THR A 399 18.25 7.06 44.65
C THR A 399 17.95 6.45 46.01
N LYS A 400 16.78 6.72 46.61
CA LYS A 400 16.33 6.12 47.87
C LYS A 400 16.19 4.60 47.78
N GLU A 401 15.62 4.09 46.69
CA GLU A 401 15.49 2.64 46.46
C GLU A 401 16.84 1.94 46.29
N GLN A 402 17.77 2.52 45.53
CA GLN A 402 19.12 1.95 45.39
C GLN A 402 19.96 2.15 46.65
N ALA A 403 19.82 3.28 47.33
CA ALA A 403 20.47 3.56 48.61
C ALA A 403 20.05 2.55 49.68
N ALA A 404 18.81 2.03 49.65
CA ALA A 404 18.40 0.94 50.54
C ALA A 404 19.23 -0.33 50.35
N LYS A 405 19.67 -0.65 49.12
CA LYS A 405 20.58 -1.79 48.82
C LYS A 405 21.99 -1.53 49.33
N ILE A 406 22.46 -0.28 49.23
CA ILE A 406 23.76 0.14 49.77
C ILE A 406 23.72 0.12 51.30
N ARG A 407 22.61 0.56 51.91
CA ARG A 407 22.39 0.52 53.36
C ARG A 407 22.46 -0.88 53.91
N THR A 408 21.83 -1.87 53.27
CA THR A 408 21.89 -3.26 53.72
C THR A 408 23.32 -3.82 53.62
N ARG A 409 24.05 -3.48 52.55
CA ARG A 409 25.45 -3.91 52.34
C ARG A 409 26.42 -3.29 53.34
N PHE A 410 26.39 -1.96 53.53
CA PHE A 410 27.37 -1.22 54.35
C PHE A 410 26.87 -0.83 55.75
N ARG A 411 25.66 -1.25 56.14
CA ARG A 411 25.03 -0.97 57.43
C ARG A 411 25.07 0.53 57.77
N LEU A 412 24.50 1.34 56.89
CA LEU A 412 24.44 2.80 57.05
C LEU A 412 23.37 3.19 58.10
N ALA A 413 23.64 4.23 58.88
CA ALA A 413 22.62 4.84 59.74
C ALA A 413 21.60 5.61 58.88
N ALA A 414 20.38 5.82 59.38
CA ALA A 414 19.33 6.55 58.65
C ALA A 414 19.78 7.95 58.20
N GLN A 415 20.57 8.65 59.03
CA GLN A 415 21.13 9.95 58.70
C GLN A 415 22.24 9.88 57.62
N GLU A 416 23.01 8.79 57.57
CA GLU A 416 24.01 8.56 56.50
C GLU A 416 23.31 8.25 55.16
N GLU A 417 22.21 7.50 55.19
CA GLU A 417 21.36 7.19 54.02
C GLU A 417 20.68 8.45 53.45
N GLU A 418 20.12 9.31 54.31
CA GLU A 418 19.47 10.55 53.88
C GLU A 418 20.48 11.55 53.28
N SER A 419 21.67 11.66 53.88
CA SER A 419 22.78 12.47 53.35
C SER A 419 23.25 11.96 51.98
N LEU A 420 23.35 10.64 51.80
CA LEU A 420 23.69 10.01 50.51
C LEU A 420 22.67 10.35 49.43
N ILE A 421 21.38 10.23 49.74
CA ILE A 421 20.29 10.51 48.80
C ILE A 421 20.34 11.97 48.36
N SER A 422 20.42 12.90 49.32
CA SER A 422 20.48 14.34 49.03
C SER A 422 21.71 14.71 48.19
N LYS A 423 22.88 14.12 48.50
CA LYS A 423 24.13 14.40 47.78
C LYS A 423 24.11 13.89 46.35
N ILE A 424 23.65 12.65 46.11
CA ILE A 424 23.59 12.06 44.77
C ILE A 424 22.51 12.73 43.93
N ALA A 425 21.30 12.89 44.50
CA ALA A 425 20.22 13.54 43.79
C ALA A 425 20.60 14.99 43.42
N GLY A 426 21.16 15.76 44.35
CA GLY A 426 21.59 17.14 44.07
C GLY A 426 22.71 17.24 43.03
N ALA A 427 23.65 16.28 43.00
CA ALA A 427 24.72 16.27 42.02
C ALA A 427 24.32 15.73 40.65
N SER A 428 23.22 14.96 40.56
CA SER A 428 22.76 14.36 39.31
C SER A 428 22.33 15.36 38.24
N ARG A 429 21.99 16.60 38.63
CA ARG A 429 21.53 17.69 37.74
C ARG A 429 20.50 17.22 36.71
N GLY A 430 19.55 16.38 37.13
CA GLY A 430 18.52 15.84 36.25
C GLY A 430 18.95 14.65 35.37
N MET A 431 20.03 13.92 35.70
CA MET A 431 20.47 12.76 34.92
C MET A 431 20.35 11.45 35.72
N PHE A 432 19.37 10.61 35.38
CA PHE A 432 19.24 9.25 35.94
C PHE A 432 20.48 8.38 35.69
N LEU A 433 21.09 8.50 34.50
CA LEU A 433 22.30 7.77 34.17
C LEU A 433 23.44 8.09 35.15
N TYR A 434 23.62 9.37 35.53
CA TYR A 434 24.60 9.75 36.55
C TYR A 434 24.29 9.11 37.89
N ALA A 435 23.04 9.22 38.36
CA ALA A 435 22.64 8.64 39.64
C ALA A 435 22.90 7.13 39.64
N ARG A 436 22.49 6.40 38.58
CA ARG A 436 22.72 4.97 38.42
C ARG A 436 24.20 4.62 38.39
N VAL A 437 25.00 5.29 37.58
CA VAL A 437 26.45 5.02 37.44
C VAL A 437 27.18 5.23 38.76
N VAL A 438 26.88 6.32 39.48
CA VAL A 438 27.47 6.60 40.81
C VAL A 438 26.99 5.61 41.86
N LEU A 439 25.69 5.28 41.90
CA LEU A 439 25.12 4.30 42.84
C LEU A 439 25.67 2.89 42.60
N ASP A 440 25.79 2.46 41.35
CA ASP A 440 26.39 1.18 40.98
C ASP A 440 27.88 1.15 41.35
N ASN A 441 28.58 2.28 41.17
CA ASN A 441 29.98 2.41 41.60
C ASN A 441 30.13 2.25 43.12
N LEU A 442 29.32 2.98 43.90
CA LEU A 442 29.30 2.93 45.36
C LEU A 442 28.86 1.55 45.90
N ALA A 443 27.85 0.93 45.28
CA ALA A 443 27.37 -0.39 45.66
C ALA A 443 28.42 -1.49 45.46
N ALA A 444 29.28 -1.33 44.45
CA ALA A 444 30.35 -2.26 44.13
C ALA A 444 31.67 -1.97 44.88
N MET A 445 31.68 -1.08 45.88
CA MET A 445 32.84 -0.89 46.76
C MET A 445 33.02 -2.04 47.75
N ASP A 446 34.27 -2.27 48.15
CA ASP A 446 34.67 -3.42 48.98
C ASP A 446 34.62 -3.12 50.48
N SER A 447 34.84 -1.88 50.91
CA SER A 447 34.81 -1.50 52.33
C SER A 447 33.97 -0.25 52.62
N LYS A 448 33.45 -0.17 53.86
CA LYS A 448 32.73 1.03 54.34
C LYS A 448 33.64 2.27 54.40
N ARG A 449 34.96 2.09 54.49
CA ARG A 449 35.92 3.19 54.51
C ARG A 449 36.05 3.80 53.12
N ASP A 450 36.28 2.97 52.10
CA ASP A 450 36.38 3.43 50.70
C ASP A 450 35.08 4.11 50.26
N PHE A 451 33.94 3.58 50.70
CA PHE A 451 32.63 4.20 50.51
C PHE A 451 32.54 5.61 51.13
N LYS A 452 33.08 5.82 52.34
CA LYS A 452 33.07 7.14 52.99
C LYS A 452 34.05 8.10 52.32
N ASP A 453 35.22 7.62 51.95
CA ASP A 453 36.25 8.41 51.28
C ASP A 453 35.75 8.91 49.91
N GLU A 454 34.99 8.11 49.15
CA GLU A 454 34.36 8.51 47.89
C GLU A 454 33.21 9.52 48.08
N LEU A 455 32.59 9.52 49.26
CA LEU A 455 31.55 10.48 49.63
C LEU A 455 32.08 11.80 50.17
N GLU A 456 33.39 11.99 50.32
CA GLU A 456 33.96 13.29 50.67
C GLU A 456 33.78 14.31 49.52
N SER A 457 33.59 15.59 49.84
CA SER A 457 33.24 16.62 48.84
C SER A 457 34.31 16.85 47.77
N ASP A 458 35.59 16.56 48.06
CA ASP A 458 36.69 16.65 47.11
C ASP A 458 36.84 15.41 46.22
N ALA A 459 36.31 14.25 46.66
CA ALA A 459 36.39 12.98 45.95
C ALA A 459 35.15 12.71 45.08
N PHE A 460 33.99 13.22 45.49
CA PHE A 460 32.72 12.94 44.85
C PHE A 460 32.66 13.50 43.40
N PRO A 461 32.23 12.71 42.40
CA PRO A 461 32.21 13.15 41.01
C PRO A 461 31.28 14.36 40.82
N LYS A 462 31.65 15.27 39.92
CA LYS A 462 30.83 16.47 39.61
C LYS A 462 30.01 16.32 38.33
N ASP A 463 30.40 15.39 37.46
CA ASP A 463 29.81 15.10 36.16
C ASP A 463 30.02 13.63 35.79
N LEU A 464 29.40 13.20 34.69
CA LEU A 464 29.44 11.82 34.24
C LEU A 464 30.84 11.36 33.83
N ASP A 465 31.65 12.27 33.29
CA ASP A 465 33.04 11.97 32.91
C ASP A 465 33.88 11.64 34.14
N GLN A 466 33.76 12.44 35.21
CA GLN A 466 34.41 12.14 36.48
C GLN A 466 33.87 10.85 37.10
N ALA A 467 32.58 10.55 36.97
CA ALA A 467 32.03 9.27 37.41
C ALA A 467 32.66 8.09 36.63
N TYR A 468 32.84 8.22 35.32
CA TYR A 468 33.55 7.23 34.52
C TYR A 468 35.05 7.18 34.83
N ASP A 469 35.73 8.30 35.13
CA ASP A 469 37.12 8.33 35.61
C ASP A 469 37.25 7.50 36.89
N ARG A 470 36.34 7.66 37.85
CA ARG A 470 36.31 6.87 39.09
C ARG A 470 36.13 5.38 38.83
N ILE A 471 35.20 5.01 37.95
CA ILE A 471 35.00 3.60 37.57
C ILE A 471 36.24 3.08 36.84
N THR A 472 36.84 3.86 35.96
CA THR A 472 38.08 3.52 35.25
C THR A 472 39.21 3.29 36.24
N GLN A 473 39.41 4.18 37.21
CA GLN A 473 40.40 4.03 38.28
C GLN A 473 40.15 2.76 39.09
N ARG A 474 38.91 2.51 39.52
CA ARG A 474 38.57 1.31 40.28
C ARG A 474 38.77 0.00 39.50
N VAL A 475 38.37 -0.01 38.23
CA VAL A 475 38.36 -1.23 37.40
C VAL A 475 39.72 -1.50 36.75
N LEU A 476 40.48 -0.47 36.38
CA LEU A 476 41.77 -0.58 35.65
C LEU A 476 43.01 -0.22 36.47
N GLN A 477 42.87 0.30 37.69
CA GLN A 477 44.00 0.51 38.62
C GLN A 477 43.86 -0.41 39.84
N SER A 478 43.35 -1.62 39.61
CA SER A 478 43.42 -2.66 40.62
C SER A 478 44.90 -3.03 40.82
N ASN A 479 45.34 -3.41 42.02
CA ASN A 479 46.72 -3.91 42.24
C ASN A 479 46.98 -5.28 41.55
N ARG A 480 46.25 -5.60 40.47
CA ARG A 480 46.23 -6.88 39.75
C ARG A 480 46.36 -6.63 38.24
N PRO A 481 47.60 -6.51 37.71
CA PRO A 481 47.85 -6.22 36.29
C PRO A 481 47.18 -7.17 35.29
N SER A 482 46.98 -8.44 35.67
CA SER A 482 46.31 -9.46 34.85
C SER A 482 44.81 -9.18 34.67
N ARG A 483 44.16 -8.61 35.69
CA ARG A 483 42.75 -8.22 35.64
C ARG A 483 42.57 -6.98 34.77
N ASP A 484 43.42 -5.97 34.95
CA ASP A 484 43.38 -4.74 34.16
C ASP A 484 43.57 -5.03 32.67
N THR A 485 44.48 -5.95 32.32
CA THR A 485 44.69 -6.41 30.95
C THR A 485 43.44 -7.10 30.38
N SER A 486 42.76 -7.91 31.19
CA SER A 486 41.52 -8.59 30.75
C SER A 486 40.38 -7.60 30.52
N VAL A 487 40.23 -6.59 31.38
CA VAL A 487 39.20 -5.54 31.21
C VAL A 487 39.47 -4.75 29.93
N LYS A 488 40.71 -4.28 29.72
CA LYS A 488 41.06 -3.51 28.52
C LYS A 488 40.76 -4.28 27.23
N ARG A 489 41.14 -5.56 27.19
CA ARG A 489 40.84 -6.44 26.04
C ARG A 489 39.34 -6.61 25.80
N ILE A 490 38.56 -6.90 26.84
CA ILE A 490 37.10 -7.06 26.69
C ILE A 490 36.46 -5.78 26.18
N LEU A 491 36.81 -4.62 26.78
CA LEU A 491 36.26 -3.33 26.36
C LEU A 491 36.68 -2.99 24.93
N GLY A 492 37.96 -3.20 24.56
CA GLY A 492 38.46 -3.00 23.21
C GLY A 492 37.71 -3.83 22.18
N TRP A 493 37.57 -5.14 22.43
CA TRP A 493 36.85 -6.05 21.53
C TRP A 493 35.36 -5.72 21.42
N VAL A 494 34.67 -5.42 22.53
CA VAL A 494 33.24 -5.07 22.50
C VAL A 494 33.00 -3.76 21.77
N ILE A 495 33.89 -2.78 21.91
CA ILE A 495 33.77 -1.46 21.28
C ILE A 495 34.06 -1.51 19.77
N CYS A 496 35.10 -2.23 19.34
CA CYS A 496 35.47 -2.30 17.92
C CYS A 496 34.67 -3.33 17.11
N ALA A 497 33.90 -4.20 17.75
CA ALA A 497 33.23 -5.30 17.06
C ALA A 497 32.14 -4.80 16.09
N ALA A 498 32.11 -5.37 14.88
CA ALA A 498 31.13 -5.09 13.83
C ALA A 498 29.70 -5.54 14.17
N ARG A 499 29.54 -6.34 15.23
CA ARG A 499 28.27 -6.72 15.85
C ARG A 499 28.47 -7.03 17.33
N PRO A 500 27.42 -6.96 18.17
CA PRO A 500 27.50 -7.43 19.55
C PRO A 500 28.08 -8.85 19.64
N LEU A 501 29.10 -9.00 20.49
CA LEU A 501 29.79 -10.26 20.70
C LEU A 501 29.04 -11.10 21.73
N ARG A 502 29.02 -12.41 21.50
CA ARG A 502 28.54 -13.37 22.51
C ARG A 502 29.63 -13.55 23.56
N TRP A 503 29.22 -13.80 24.81
CA TRP A 503 30.19 -14.02 25.89
C TRP A 503 31.14 -15.18 25.58
N ARG A 504 30.62 -16.26 24.98
CA ARG A 504 31.46 -17.39 24.51
C ARG A 504 32.48 -16.98 23.45
N GLU A 505 32.16 -16.03 22.56
CA GLU A 505 33.08 -15.56 21.52
C GLU A 505 34.25 -14.80 22.15
N ILE A 506 33.95 -13.97 23.16
CA ILE A 506 34.96 -13.26 23.97
C ILE A 506 35.83 -14.24 24.76
N GLN A 507 35.22 -15.26 25.37
CA GLN A 507 35.93 -16.33 26.09
C GLN A 507 36.87 -17.11 25.16
N SER A 508 36.39 -17.54 24.00
CA SER A 508 37.20 -18.21 22.98
C SER A 508 38.36 -17.33 22.52
N ARG A 509 38.17 -16.02 22.39
CA ARG A 509 39.24 -15.08 22.05
C ARG A 509 40.36 -15.03 23.09
N PHE A 510 40.07 -15.28 24.38
CA PHE A 510 41.09 -15.41 25.42
C PHE A 510 41.84 -16.75 25.37
N CYS A 511 41.18 -17.81 24.92
CA CYS A 511 41.76 -19.16 24.86
C CYS A 511 42.58 -19.42 23.60
N ILE A 512 42.23 -18.77 22.49
CA ILE A 512 42.85 -19.03 21.18
C ILE A 512 44.09 -18.15 20.99
N ASN A 513 45.23 -18.80 20.78
CA ASN A 513 46.42 -18.16 20.21
C ASN A 513 46.51 -18.52 18.73
N ALA A 514 46.19 -17.55 17.85
CA ALA A 514 46.19 -17.76 16.40
C ALA A 514 47.59 -18.01 15.82
N GLU A 515 48.63 -17.37 16.39
CA GLU A 515 50.02 -17.52 15.92
C GLU A 515 50.59 -18.89 16.27
N GLN A 516 50.37 -19.35 17.50
CA GLN A 516 50.82 -20.66 17.97
C GLN A 516 49.87 -21.80 17.55
N GLN A 517 48.70 -21.46 17.02
CA GLN A 517 47.66 -22.39 16.58
C GLN A 517 47.21 -23.36 17.68
N ILE A 518 47.07 -22.85 18.91
CA ILE A 518 46.61 -23.60 20.08
C ILE A 518 45.40 -22.94 20.72
N CYS A 519 44.50 -23.74 21.32
CA CYS A 519 43.45 -23.27 22.21
C CYS A 519 43.70 -23.84 23.61
N ASP A 520 43.88 -22.94 24.57
CA ASP A 520 44.08 -23.28 25.97
C ASP A 520 42.87 -22.85 26.79
N ILE A 521 42.05 -23.84 27.16
CA ILE A 521 40.80 -23.68 27.90
C ILE A 521 41.06 -23.17 29.33
N ASP A 522 42.25 -23.38 29.90
CA ASP A 522 42.57 -22.88 31.23
C ASP A 522 42.62 -21.34 31.27
N ASN A 523 42.65 -20.68 30.11
CA ASN A 523 42.51 -19.23 30.00
C ASN A 523 41.05 -18.73 30.04
N LEU A 524 40.05 -19.59 30.21
CA LEU A 524 38.68 -19.15 30.42
C LEU A 524 38.58 -18.22 31.64
N ARG A 525 37.83 -17.13 31.49
CA ARG A 525 37.54 -16.22 32.61
C ARG A 525 36.44 -16.82 33.47
N LEU A 526 36.78 -17.11 34.72
CA LEU A 526 35.89 -17.69 35.72
C LEU A 526 34.79 -16.71 36.16
N ASP A 527 35.12 -15.42 36.24
CA ASP A 527 34.17 -14.36 36.56
C ASP A 527 33.30 -14.04 35.32
N SER A 528 32.05 -13.67 35.56
CA SER A 528 31.17 -13.18 34.48
C SER A 528 31.69 -11.87 33.86
N CYS A 529 31.33 -11.58 32.61
CA CYS A 529 31.70 -10.32 31.97
C CYS A 529 31.30 -9.08 32.81
N LYS A 530 30.14 -9.16 33.48
CA LYS A 530 29.62 -8.11 34.35
C LYS A 530 30.46 -7.94 35.61
N GLN A 531 31.04 -9.01 36.17
CA GLN A 531 31.94 -8.90 37.31
C GLN A 531 33.32 -8.35 36.90
N ILE A 532 33.79 -8.68 35.69
CA ILE A 532 35.10 -8.24 35.20
C ILE A 532 35.07 -6.76 34.80
N CYS A 533 34.17 -6.38 33.90
CA CYS A 533 34.06 -5.03 33.35
C CYS A 533 33.07 -4.14 34.13
N SER A 534 32.46 -4.67 35.20
CA SER A 534 31.62 -3.94 36.16
C SER A 534 30.57 -3.05 35.47
N SER A 535 30.52 -1.77 35.84
CA SER A 535 29.56 -0.76 35.40
C SER A 535 29.71 -0.32 33.94
N PHE A 536 30.63 -0.88 33.15
CA PHE A 536 30.81 -0.50 31.73
C PHE A 536 30.03 -1.38 30.74
N VAL A 537 29.75 -2.64 31.09
CA VAL A 537 29.07 -3.59 30.19
C VAL A 537 27.75 -4.08 30.78
N ASP A 538 26.78 -4.36 29.94
CA ASP A 538 25.54 -5.08 30.26
C ASP A 538 25.52 -6.44 29.54
N ILE A 539 24.83 -7.39 30.16
CA ILE A 539 24.66 -8.74 29.62
C ILE A 539 23.18 -8.95 29.34
N THR A 540 22.87 -9.38 28.12
CA THR A 540 21.51 -9.72 27.69
C THR A 540 21.46 -11.17 27.22
N ASP A 541 20.49 -11.94 27.72
CA ASP A 541 20.24 -13.31 27.25
C ASP A 541 19.48 -13.29 25.91
N CYS A 542 20.04 -13.93 24.89
CA CYS A 542 19.44 -14.08 23.56
C CYS A 542 18.69 -15.42 23.45
N GLU A 543 17.36 -15.37 23.55
CA GLU A 543 16.45 -16.49 23.30
C GLU A 543 15.98 -16.49 21.83
N LEU A 544 16.83 -16.97 20.92
CA LEU A 544 16.48 -17.04 19.49
C LEU A 544 15.55 -18.22 19.15
N PHE A 545 15.62 -19.31 19.93
CA PHE A 545 14.82 -20.51 19.72
C PHE A 545 14.33 -21.05 21.08
N PRO A 546 13.01 -21.21 21.31
CA PRO A 546 12.45 -21.59 22.62
C PRO A 546 12.87 -22.96 23.16
N SER A 547 13.50 -23.80 22.33
CA SER A 547 13.96 -25.16 22.64
C SER A 547 15.47 -25.29 22.74
N THR A 548 16.19 -24.15 22.79
CA THR A 548 17.66 -24.09 22.74
C THR A 548 18.15 -23.18 23.87
N GLU A 549 19.27 -23.52 24.50
CA GLU A 549 19.88 -22.70 25.56
C GLU A 549 20.12 -21.26 25.08
N SER A 550 19.81 -20.31 25.96
CA SER A 550 20.01 -18.88 25.72
C SER A 550 21.50 -18.55 25.71
N GLU A 551 21.90 -17.62 24.84
CA GLU A 551 23.29 -17.15 24.79
C GLU A 551 23.40 -15.74 25.36
N GLN A 552 24.40 -15.52 26.20
CA GLN A 552 24.71 -14.19 26.71
C GLN A 552 25.38 -13.33 25.64
N VAL A 553 24.80 -12.17 25.36
CA VAL A 553 25.37 -11.13 24.50
C VAL A 553 25.87 -9.99 25.37
N VAL A 554 27.09 -9.53 25.10
CA VAL A 554 27.74 -8.45 25.84
C VAL A 554 27.61 -7.16 25.05
N THR A 555 27.10 -6.12 25.70
CA THR A 555 26.97 -4.78 25.13
C THR A 555 27.52 -3.75 26.11
N MET A 556 27.85 -2.55 25.62
CA MET A 556 28.17 -1.43 26.50
C MET A 556 26.91 -0.97 27.25
N VAL A 557 27.04 -0.53 28.51
CA VAL A 557 25.90 -0.06 29.33
C VAL A 557 25.21 1.15 28.69
N HIS A 558 26.00 2.00 28.04
CA HIS A 558 25.52 3.14 27.30
C HIS A 558 26.58 3.63 26.31
N GLU A 559 26.18 4.27 25.21
CA GLU A 559 27.11 4.79 24.20
C GLU A 559 28.05 5.88 24.76
N THR A 560 27.60 6.64 25.76
CA THR A 560 28.43 7.65 26.45
C THR A 560 29.67 7.02 27.10
N ALA A 561 29.59 5.77 27.58
CA ALA A 561 30.74 5.06 28.12
C ALA A 561 31.75 4.71 27.02
N THR A 562 31.27 4.29 25.85
CA THR A 562 32.12 4.04 24.66
C THR A 562 32.85 5.31 24.23
N LYS A 563 32.10 6.42 24.06
CA LYS A 563 32.65 7.73 23.68
C LYS A 563 33.69 8.22 24.68
N TYR A 564 33.41 8.07 25.98
CA TYR A 564 34.34 8.42 27.05
C TYR A 564 35.65 7.59 26.99
N LEU A 565 35.56 6.25 26.84
CA LEU A 565 36.72 5.36 26.83
C LEU A 565 37.64 5.61 25.62
N ILE A 566 37.07 5.95 24.47
CA ILE A 566 37.81 6.35 23.27
C ILE A 566 38.48 7.71 23.48
N ARG A 567 37.73 8.71 23.96
CA ARG A 567 38.24 10.08 24.15
C ARG A 567 39.35 10.15 25.20
N ASN A 568 39.25 9.40 26.29
CA ASN A 568 40.30 9.32 27.32
C ASN A 568 41.47 8.40 26.92
N ARG A 569 41.48 7.89 25.68
CA ARG A 569 42.52 6.98 25.14
C ARG A 569 42.72 5.70 25.95
N THR A 570 41.72 5.31 26.75
CA THR A 570 41.71 4.01 27.44
C THR A 570 41.57 2.87 26.43
N VAL A 571 40.80 3.11 25.38
CA VAL A 571 40.65 2.23 24.21
C VAL A 571 41.03 3.03 22.97
N ASN A 572 42.03 2.55 22.24
CA ASN A 572 42.42 3.12 20.96
C ASN A 572 41.72 2.33 19.84
N LEU A 573 40.61 2.87 19.34
CA LEU A 573 39.73 2.18 18.40
C LEU A 573 40.51 1.61 17.19
N LEU A 574 41.41 2.40 16.60
CA LEU A 574 42.21 1.96 15.47
C LEU A 574 43.12 0.78 15.82
N GLU A 575 43.77 0.80 16.99
CA GLU A 575 44.61 -0.31 17.43
C GLU A 575 43.81 -1.59 17.71
N GLU A 576 42.59 -1.45 18.23
CA GLU A 576 41.69 -2.60 18.41
C GLU A 576 41.20 -3.17 17.08
N HIS A 577 40.90 -2.33 16.08
CA HIS A 577 40.59 -2.81 14.71
C HIS A 577 41.80 -3.51 14.07
N ILE A 578 43.02 -3.00 14.28
CA ILE A 578 44.26 -3.66 13.84
C ILE A 578 44.42 -5.03 14.51
N ASP A 579 44.28 -5.13 15.84
CA ASP A 579 44.39 -6.39 16.58
C ASP A 579 43.33 -7.41 16.12
N MET A 580 42.08 -6.94 15.94
CA MET A 580 40.98 -7.78 15.48
C MET A 580 41.19 -8.26 14.03
N ALA A 581 41.67 -7.39 13.13
CA ALA A 581 41.98 -7.75 11.75
C ALA A 581 43.13 -8.76 11.67
N LEU A 582 44.23 -8.52 12.41
CA LEU A 582 45.39 -9.41 12.47
C LEU A 582 44.97 -10.79 12.96
N PHE A 583 44.27 -10.86 14.09
CA PHE A 583 43.76 -12.14 14.58
C PHE A 583 42.79 -12.78 13.60
N CYS A 584 41.86 -11.99 13.04
CA CYS A 584 41.03 -12.31 11.88
C CYS A 584 41.75 -13.21 10.86
N CYS A 585 42.78 -12.62 10.29
CA CYS A 585 43.55 -13.20 9.20
C CYS A 585 44.40 -14.38 9.66
N GLN A 586 45.16 -14.24 10.75
CA GLN A 586 46.01 -15.31 11.28
C GLN A 586 45.18 -16.54 11.67
N TYR A 587 44.04 -16.32 12.31
CA TYR A 587 43.13 -17.37 12.74
C TYR A 587 42.57 -18.13 11.54
N LEU A 588 42.02 -17.45 10.53
CA LEU A 588 41.50 -18.09 9.32
C LEU A 588 42.58 -18.70 8.42
N SER A 589 43.85 -18.32 8.61
CA SER A 589 45.02 -18.89 7.92
C SER A 589 45.66 -20.07 8.66
N SER A 590 45.20 -20.38 9.87
CA SER A 590 45.77 -21.45 10.69
C SER A 590 45.51 -22.84 10.09
N ARG A 591 46.33 -23.83 10.48
CA ARG A 591 46.26 -25.22 9.99
C ARG A 591 44.83 -25.80 9.97
N PRO A 592 43.97 -25.59 10.99
CA PRO A 592 42.61 -26.15 10.99
C PRO A 592 41.71 -25.69 9.83
N PHE A 593 42.02 -24.56 9.18
CA PHE A 593 41.22 -24.01 8.07
C PHE A 593 41.85 -24.23 6.68
N THR A 594 43.13 -24.60 6.63
CA THR A 594 43.92 -24.70 5.38
C THR A 594 44.23 -26.13 4.97
N THR A 595 44.07 -27.09 5.89
CA THR A 595 44.44 -28.48 5.65
C THR A 595 43.36 -29.23 4.84
N SER A 596 43.79 -30.02 3.85
CA SER A 596 42.90 -30.81 2.98
C SER A 596 41.88 -31.67 3.77
N LYS A 597 40.72 -31.94 3.16
CA LYS A 597 39.50 -32.59 3.68
C LYS A 597 39.66 -33.96 4.39
N SER A 598 40.88 -34.46 4.61
CA SER A 598 41.20 -35.82 5.06
C SER A 598 42.04 -35.93 6.36
N GLN A 599 42.37 -34.84 7.06
CA GLN A 599 43.04 -34.92 8.36
C GLN A 599 42.07 -34.75 9.55
N ASP A 600 42.43 -35.38 10.66
CA ASP A 600 41.67 -35.38 11.90
C ASP A 600 41.83 -34.03 12.65
N ILE A 601 40.82 -33.16 12.52
CA ILE A 601 40.68 -31.92 13.32
C ILE A 601 39.92 -32.16 14.63
N SER A 602 39.68 -33.41 15.04
CA SER A 602 38.91 -33.73 16.25
C SER A 602 39.58 -33.15 17.50
N ALA A 603 40.90 -33.15 17.59
CA ALA A 603 41.63 -32.52 18.69
C ALA A 603 41.36 -31.01 18.77
N ASP A 604 41.41 -30.32 17.63
CA ASP A 604 41.14 -28.88 17.53
C ASP A 604 39.67 -28.57 17.92
N ILE A 605 38.73 -29.41 17.50
CA ILE A 605 37.30 -29.32 17.87
C ILE A 605 37.12 -29.49 19.38
N HIS A 606 37.72 -30.52 19.98
CA HIS A 606 37.62 -30.78 21.42
C HIS A 606 38.33 -29.74 22.28
N SER A 607 39.29 -28.99 21.71
CA SER A 607 39.94 -27.87 22.39
C SER A 607 39.11 -26.59 22.42
N GLY A 608 38.02 -26.50 21.62
CA GLY A 608 37.22 -25.27 21.49
C GLY A 608 37.82 -24.21 20.56
N TYR A 609 38.75 -24.61 19.67
CA TYR A 609 39.47 -23.69 18.77
C TYR A 609 38.54 -22.95 17.79
N PHE A 610 37.31 -23.42 17.54
CA PHE A 610 36.39 -22.87 16.53
C PHE A 610 35.40 -21.82 17.06
N GLY A 611 35.44 -21.49 18.35
CA GLY A 611 34.40 -20.67 18.99
C GLY A 611 34.27 -19.23 18.45
N PHE A 612 35.30 -18.72 17.76
CA PHE A 612 35.31 -17.39 17.11
C PHE A 612 35.11 -17.43 15.59
N LEU A 613 34.91 -18.60 14.99
CA LEU A 613 34.80 -18.81 13.53
C LEU A 613 33.74 -17.95 12.87
N ASP A 614 32.54 -17.90 13.44
CA ASP A 614 31.41 -17.19 12.84
C ASP A 614 31.65 -15.67 12.76
N TYR A 615 32.33 -15.10 13.76
CA TYR A 615 32.67 -13.70 13.75
C TYR A 615 33.80 -13.43 12.75
N ALA A 616 34.89 -14.20 12.84
CA ALA A 616 36.07 -14.05 11.99
C ALA A 616 35.72 -14.16 10.50
N ALA A 617 35.03 -15.24 10.10
CA ALA A 617 34.72 -15.49 8.70
C ALA A 617 33.80 -14.42 8.08
N ALA A 618 32.90 -13.83 8.88
CA ALA A 618 31.96 -12.82 8.40
C ALA A 618 32.53 -11.39 8.38
N HIS A 619 33.43 -11.06 9.31
CA HIS A 619 33.80 -9.67 9.59
C HIS A 619 35.28 -9.33 9.45
N TYR A 620 36.16 -10.29 9.09
CA TYR A 620 37.60 -9.99 8.88
C TYR A 620 37.82 -8.84 7.90
N ALA A 621 37.09 -8.82 6.77
CA ALA A 621 37.23 -7.81 5.73
C ALA A 621 36.78 -6.42 6.20
N ALA A 622 35.74 -6.35 7.04
CA ALA A 622 35.27 -5.08 7.59
C ALA A 622 36.34 -4.43 8.49
N HIS A 623 37.02 -5.23 9.33
CA HIS A 623 38.11 -4.69 10.15
C HIS A 623 39.31 -4.24 9.31
N ILE A 624 39.60 -4.88 8.17
CA ILE A 624 40.66 -4.41 7.24
C ILE A 624 40.27 -3.05 6.63
N GLN A 625 39.01 -2.90 6.19
CA GLN A 625 38.53 -1.65 5.61
C GLN A 625 38.60 -0.46 6.59
N GLU A 626 38.19 -0.67 7.85
CA GLU A 626 38.28 0.36 8.91
C GLU A 626 39.73 0.79 9.18
N VAL A 627 40.70 -0.11 8.95
CA VAL A 627 42.14 0.17 9.11
C VAL A 627 42.72 0.89 7.89
N GLU A 628 42.14 0.72 6.70
CA GLU A 628 42.57 1.35 5.44
C GLU A 628 41.94 2.73 5.17
N ALA A 629 41.01 3.19 6.02
CA ALA A 629 40.33 4.48 5.85
C ALA A 629 41.31 5.68 5.90
N PRO A 630 41.15 6.70 5.03
CA PRO A 630 42.16 7.72 4.72
C PRO A 630 42.43 8.78 5.81
N GLU A 631 41.81 8.71 6.99
CA GLU A 631 41.84 9.79 7.99
C GLU A 631 42.98 9.74 9.03
N PHE A 632 43.98 8.85 8.92
CA PHE A 632 44.85 8.54 10.09
C PHE A 632 46.38 8.67 9.92
N SER A 633 47.04 8.93 11.07
CA SER A 633 48.39 9.49 11.24
C SER A 633 49.57 8.59 10.88
N THR A 634 50.75 9.21 10.68
CA THR A 634 52.02 8.58 10.26
C THR A 634 52.62 7.52 11.19
N ASP A 635 52.18 7.42 12.45
CA ASP A 635 52.74 6.47 13.44
C ASP A 635 52.20 5.03 13.31
N SER A 636 51.11 4.82 12.56
CA SER A 636 50.44 3.51 12.40
C SER A 636 50.92 2.69 11.19
N ALA A 637 51.78 3.28 10.35
CA ALA A 637 52.27 2.69 9.11
C ALA A 637 52.85 1.26 9.24
N PRO A 638 53.70 0.92 10.23
CA PRO A 638 54.24 -0.44 10.33
C PRO A 638 53.18 -1.48 10.74
N LYS A 639 52.16 -1.09 11.50
CA LYS A 639 51.06 -1.99 11.90
C LYS A 639 50.09 -2.23 10.74
N LEU A 640 49.85 -1.21 9.92
CA LEU A 640 49.08 -1.32 8.68
C LEU A 640 49.74 -2.30 7.70
N GLU A 641 51.06 -2.24 7.54
CA GLU A 641 51.80 -3.20 6.72
C GLU A 641 51.71 -4.64 7.26
N SER A 642 51.68 -4.83 8.57
CA SER A 642 51.42 -6.16 9.17
C SER A 642 50.02 -6.69 8.85
N VAL A 643 48.99 -5.84 8.85
CA VAL A 643 47.61 -6.23 8.49
C VAL A 643 47.55 -6.65 7.02
N LYS A 644 48.16 -5.87 6.13
CA LYS A 644 48.26 -6.22 4.70
C LYS A 644 49.01 -7.53 4.48
N ALA A 645 50.13 -7.74 5.17
CA ALA A 645 50.88 -9.00 5.11
C ALA A 645 50.03 -10.19 5.57
N ALA A 646 49.31 -10.05 6.69
CA ALA A 646 48.42 -11.10 7.18
C ALA A 646 47.24 -11.37 6.23
N ALA A 647 46.69 -10.35 5.56
CA ALA A 647 45.66 -10.52 4.54
C ALA A 647 46.18 -11.25 3.29
N VAL A 648 47.41 -10.96 2.88
CA VAL A 648 48.10 -11.70 1.80
C VAL A 648 48.36 -13.15 2.19
N ASP A 649 48.78 -13.41 3.42
CA ASP A 649 48.99 -14.77 3.92
C ASP A 649 47.66 -15.54 3.99
N LEU A 650 46.56 -14.88 4.35
CA LEU A 650 45.21 -15.45 4.27
C LEU A 650 44.84 -15.83 2.84
N ALA A 651 45.10 -14.97 1.86
CA ALA A 651 44.86 -15.32 0.46
C ALA A 651 45.70 -16.55 0.05
N LYS A 652 47.02 -16.55 0.30
CA LYS A 652 47.92 -17.66 -0.02
C LYS A 652 47.52 -18.97 0.65
N ALA A 653 47.03 -18.91 1.88
CA ALA A 653 46.65 -20.07 2.65
C ALA A 653 45.42 -20.80 2.08
N HIS A 654 44.57 -20.10 1.33
CA HIS A 654 43.35 -20.64 0.73
C HIS A 654 43.48 -20.90 -0.79
N PHE A 655 44.53 -20.41 -1.45
CA PHE A 655 44.83 -20.64 -2.88
C PHE A 655 46.08 -21.52 -3.08
N ILE A 656 45.97 -22.63 -3.82
CA ILE A 656 47.10 -23.50 -4.18
C ILE A 656 47.78 -22.94 -5.44
N GLU A 657 48.93 -22.26 -5.24
CA GLU A 657 49.89 -21.78 -6.25
C GLU A 657 49.32 -21.01 -7.47
N ALA A 658 49.24 -19.67 -7.36
CA ALA A 658 49.36 -18.79 -8.51
C ALA A 658 50.17 -17.54 -8.12
N SER A 659 51.10 -17.16 -8.99
CA SER A 659 51.98 -15.99 -8.89
C SER A 659 51.13 -14.72 -8.77
N ILE A 660 51.23 -14.01 -7.65
CA ILE A 660 50.49 -12.77 -7.42
C ILE A 660 51.14 -11.67 -8.26
N GLU A 661 50.56 -11.36 -9.43
CA GLU A 661 50.81 -10.12 -10.18
C GLU A 661 49.58 -9.20 -10.05
N THR A 662 49.84 -7.93 -9.76
CA THR A 662 48.97 -6.93 -9.12
C THR A 662 47.84 -6.31 -9.98
N GLU A 663 47.11 -7.06 -10.82
CA GLU A 663 46.09 -6.46 -11.72
C GLU A 663 44.65 -7.02 -11.69
N GLU A 664 44.27 -8.04 -10.88
CA GLU A 664 42.86 -8.52 -10.78
C GLU A 664 42.30 -8.62 -9.33
N ILE A 665 42.29 -7.51 -8.58
CA ILE A 665 41.95 -7.48 -7.13
C ILE A 665 40.51 -7.95 -6.79
N ASP A 666 39.51 -7.65 -7.62
CA ASP A 666 38.09 -7.93 -7.29
C ASP A 666 37.70 -9.41 -7.44
N LYS A 667 38.30 -10.09 -8.41
CA LYS A 667 38.03 -11.51 -8.68
C LYS A 667 38.68 -12.39 -7.63
N GLU A 668 39.92 -12.07 -7.24
CA GLU A 668 40.67 -12.75 -6.19
C GLU A 668 40.02 -12.58 -4.80
N ALA A 669 39.47 -11.40 -4.49
CA ALA A 669 38.73 -11.17 -3.25
C ALA A 669 37.43 -12.00 -3.16
N GLN A 670 36.74 -12.16 -4.29
CA GLN A 670 35.53 -12.99 -4.37
C GLN A 670 35.85 -14.49 -4.27
N ASP A 671 36.93 -14.93 -4.91
CA ASP A 671 37.39 -16.31 -4.85
C ASP A 671 37.85 -16.69 -3.43
N LEU A 672 38.47 -15.76 -2.69
CA LEU A 672 38.88 -15.96 -1.30
C LEU A 672 37.66 -16.13 -0.38
N LYS A 673 36.64 -15.28 -0.56
CA LYS A 673 35.38 -15.40 0.19
C LYS A 673 34.71 -16.76 -0.06
N LEU A 674 34.73 -17.26 -1.30
CA LEU A 674 34.19 -18.58 -1.64
C LEU A 674 35.01 -19.71 -1.01
N ALA A 675 36.34 -19.62 -1.00
CA ALA A 675 37.21 -20.60 -0.35
C ALA A 675 36.96 -20.68 1.18
N ILE A 676 36.91 -19.52 1.85
CA ILE A 676 36.59 -19.46 3.29
C ILE A 676 35.20 -20.04 3.55
N GLN A 677 34.22 -19.73 2.69
CA GLN A 677 32.85 -20.25 2.81
C GLN A 677 32.79 -21.78 2.74
N ASP A 678 33.53 -22.38 1.81
CA ASP A 678 33.60 -23.83 1.66
C ASP A 678 34.31 -24.48 2.85
N ASN A 679 35.35 -23.85 3.37
CA ASN A 679 36.04 -24.30 4.58
C ASN A 679 35.12 -24.23 5.82
N VAL A 680 34.37 -23.15 6.00
CA VAL A 680 33.36 -23.04 7.06
C VAL A 680 32.30 -24.15 6.92
N ARG A 681 31.85 -24.46 5.70
CA ARG A 681 30.90 -25.56 5.45
C ARG A 681 31.47 -26.91 5.91
N VAL A 682 32.73 -27.20 5.61
CA VAL A 682 33.41 -28.44 6.01
C VAL A 682 33.59 -28.51 7.52
N VAL A 683 34.15 -27.47 8.13
CA VAL A 683 34.42 -27.40 9.58
C VAL A 683 33.13 -27.55 10.38
N ARG A 684 32.06 -26.84 10.02
CA ARG A 684 30.75 -26.97 10.70
C ARG A 684 30.18 -28.38 10.63
N LYS A 685 30.32 -29.06 9.49
CA LYS A 685 29.89 -30.45 9.33
C LYS A 685 30.67 -31.38 10.26
N LEU A 686 31.98 -31.18 10.38
CA LEU A 686 32.84 -31.97 11.26
C LEU A 686 32.52 -31.72 12.74
N ILE A 687 32.28 -30.46 13.13
CA ILE A 687 31.84 -30.10 14.49
C ILE A 687 30.53 -30.80 14.84
N CYS A 688 29.53 -30.78 13.93
CA CYS A 688 28.26 -31.47 14.16
C CYS A 688 28.46 -32.97 14.37
N LEU A 689 29.25 -33.62 13.50
CA LEU A 689 29.55 -35.05 13.61
C LEU A 689 30.28 -35.45 14.89
N GLN A 690 31.14 -34.57 15.43
CA GLN A 690 31.84 -34.84 16.69
C GLN A 690 30.96 -34.58 17.91
N ARG A 691 30.10 -33.57 17.86
CA ARG A 691 29.12 -33.29 18.93
C ARG A 691 28.10 -34.42 19.11
N GLU A 692 27.74 -35.11 18.03
CA GLU A 692 26.90 -36.33 18.09
C GLU A 692 27.60 -37.51 18.78
N LYS A 693 28.94 -37.57 18.76
CA LYS A 693 29.73 -38.67 19.33
C LYS A 693 30.10 -38.47 20.79
N SER A 694 30.21 -37.22 21.25
CA SER A 694 30.59 -36.89 22.63
C SER A 694 29.93 -35.59 23.09
N GLU A 695 29.29 -35.63 24.25
CA GLU A 695 28.83 -34.45 24.99
C GLU A 695 29.98 -33.98 25.91
N THR A 696 30.61 -32.85 25.59
CA THR A 696 31.65 -32.24 26.43
C THR A 696 31.24 -30.82 26.83
N ASP A 697 31.52 -30.44 28.07
CA ASP A 697 31.26 -29.08 28.59
C ASP A 697 31.96 -27.99 27.76
N VAL A 698 33.04 -28.35 27.08
CA VAL A 698 33.81 -27.49 26.17
C VAL A 698 32.94 -26.95 25.03
N PHE A 699 32.03 -27.76 24.48
CA PHE A 699 31.12 -27.32 23.41
C PHE A 699 30.16 -26.24 23.87
N GLY A 700 29.69 -26.30 25.12
CA GLY A 700 28.86 -25.25 25.72
C GLY A 700 29.64 -23.95 25.93
N ALA A 701 30.88 -24.05 26.40
CA ALA A 701 31.71 -22.91 26.76
C ALA A 701 32.26 -22.11 25.55
N THR A 702 32.48 -22.75 24.39
CA THR A 702 33.17 -22.14 23.24
C THR A 702 32.31 -22.06 21.98
N GLU A 703 31.70 -23.16 21.58
CA GLU A 703 30.91 -23.28 20.33
C GLU A 703 29.43 -22.87 20.51
N GLY A 704 28.93 -22.90 21.74
CA GLY A 704 27.56 -22.56 22.10
C GLY A 704 26.52 -23.63 21.71
N PRO A 705 25.23 -23.29 21.78
CA PRO A 705 24.16 -24.24 21.46
C PRO A 705 24.18 -24.66 19.99
N LEU A 706 23.79 -25.92 19.72
CA LEU A 706 23.73 -26.44 18.36
C LEU A 706 22.64 -25.70 17.57
N ARG A 707 23.05 -25.02 16.49
CA ARG A 707 22.14 -24.31 15.56
C ARG A 707 22.46 -24.70 14.13
N HIS A 708 21.44 -24.87 13.30
CA HIS A 708 21.60 -25.22 11.88
C HIS A 708 21.93 -23.97 11.06
N LYS A 709 23.22 -23.63 10.97
CA LYS A 709 23.70 -22.38 10.36
C LYS A 709 23.87 -22.48 8.85
N CYS A 710 23.49 -21.42 8.13
CA CYS A 710 23.74 -21.31 6.69
C CYS A 710 25.25 -21.16 6.44
N HIS A 711 25.80 -21.86 5.45
CA HIS A 711 27.22 -21.76 5.14
C HIS A 711 27.57 -20.53 4.30
N LYS A 712 26.60 -19.83 3.71
CA LYS A 712 26.82 -18.59 2.94
C LYS A 712 27.16 -17.44 3.90
N ILE A 713 28.41 -16.96 3.88
CA ILE A 713 28.94 -15.99 4.86
C ILE A 713 28.13 -14.68 4.87
N GLN A 714 27.68 -14.22 3.71
CA GLN A 714 26.88 -12.99 3.57
C GLN A 714 25.41 -13.18 3.95
N CYS A 715 24.97 -14.40 4.28
CA CYS A 715 23.60 -14.65 4.68
C CYS A 715 23.39 -14.29 6.16
N THR A 716 22.27 -13.66 6.49
CA THR A 716 21.89 -13.37 7.89
C THR A 716 21.78 -14.65 8.74
N LYS A 717 21.40 -15.78 8.13
CA LYS A 717 21.35 -17.10 8.78
C LYS A 717 22.72 -17.75 9.00
N PHE A 718 23.81 -17.07 8.61
CA PHE A 718 25.17 -17.54 8.84
C PHE A 718 25.55 -17.57 10.32
N SER A 719 25.25 -16.50 11.06
CA SER A 719 25.60 -16.36 12.48
C SER A 719 24.44 -16.72 13.41
N THR A 720 23.20 -16.43 13.01
CA THR A 720 22.01 -16.72 13.84
C THR A 720 21.58 -18.17 13.75
N GLY A 721 21.76 -18.80 12.59
CA GLY A 721 21.26 -20.13 12.26
C GLY A 721 19.74 -20.22 12.07
N CYS A 722 19.31 -21.43 11.74
CA CYS A 722 17.93 -21.87 11.62
C CYS A 722 17.55 -22.79 12.79
N SER A 723 16.26 -22.89 13.05
CA SER A 723 15.70 -23.68 14.17
C SER A 723 15.94 -25.18 14.03
N ASN A 724 15.96 -25.70 12.80
CA ASN A 724 16.18 -27.12 12.51
C ASN A 724 16.80 -27.31 11.12
N GLU A 725 17.22 -28.54 10.84
CA GLU A 725 17.86 -28.92 9.57
C GLU A 725 16.94 -28.74 8.35
N ALA A 726 15.64 -28.99 8.50
CA ALA A 726 14.66 -28.83 7.41
C ALA A 726 14.55 -27.37 6.95
N ALA A 727 14.48 -26.43 7.90
CA ALA A 727 14.46 -24.99 7.63
C ALA A 727 15.76 -24.50 6.99
N LEU A 728 16.91 -25.08 7.37
CA LEU A 728 18.17 -24.81 6.69
C LEU A 728 18.17 -25.34 5.25
N LYS A 729 17.66 -26.54 5.00
CA LYS A 729 17.58 -27.14 3.66
C LYS A 729 16.70 -26.34 2.70
N GLU A 730 15.55 -25.87 3.17
CA GLU A 730 14.66 -25.00 2.40
C GLU A 730 15.35 -23.68 2.04
N HIS A 731 16.02 -23.06 3.03
CA HIS A 731 16.79 -21.84 2.82
C HIS A 731 17.93 -22.02 1.79
N LEU A 732 18.64 -23.16 1.83
CA LEU A 732 19.72 -23.46 0.88
C LEU A 732 19.24 -23.70 -0.55
N ALA A 733 18.01 -24.21 -0.75
CA ALA A 733 17.45 -24.45 -2.09
C ALA A 733 17.34 -23.17 -2.94
N VAL A 734 17.18 -22.02 -2.29
CA VAL A 734 17.20 -20.69 -2.95
C VAL A 734 18.56 -20.41 -3.59
N HIS A 735 19.64 -20.81 -2.90
CA HIS A 735 21.01 -20.63 -3.39
C HIS A 735 21.41 -21.71 -4.42
N GLU A 736 21.00 -22.97 -4.21
CA GLU A 736 21.49 -24.12 -4.98
C GLU A 736 20.65 -24.46 -6.23
N ARG A 737 19.39 -23.97 -6.32
CA ARG A 737 18.44 -24.21 -7.44
C ARG A 737 18.40 -25.66 -7.97
N PRO A 738 18.08 -26.64 -7.10
CA PRO A 738 18.31 -28.05 -7.41
C PRO A 738 17.32 -28.66 -8.44
N PHE A 739 16.19 -28.03 -8.74
CA PHE A 739 15.13 -28.62 -9.55
C PHE A 739 15.32 -28.31 -11.05
N ARG A 740 15.87 -29.26 -11.81
CA ARG A 740 16.19 -29.13 -13.24
C ARG A 740 15.13 -29.79 -14.13
N CYS A 741 14.91 -29.24 -15.33
CA CYS A 741 13.98 -29.84 -16.30
C CYS A 741 14.50 -31.21 -16.79
N PRO A 742 13.64 -32.25 -16.88
CA PRO A 742 14.05 -33.58 -17.32
C PRO A 742 14.40 -33.65 -18.82
N ASP A 743 13.84 -32.78 -19.66
CA ASP A 743 14.16 -32.74 -21.09
C ASP A 743 15.55 -32.14 -21.32
N ALA A 744 16.48 -32.96 -21.82
CA ALA A 744 17.88 -32.59 -22.01
C ALA A 744 18.08 -31.43 -23.00
N ASP A 745 17.18 -31.32 -23.98
CA ASP A 745 17.19 -30.25 -24.98
C ASP A 745 16.53 -28.96 -24.49
N CYS A 746 15.96 -28.96 -23.28
CA CYS A 746 15.33 -27.79 -22.68
C CYS A 746 16.32 -26.90 -21.92
N PHE A 747 16.22 -25.59 -22.09
CA PHE A 747 17.10 -24.61 -21.43
C PHE A 747 17.09 -24.73 -19.89
N ALA A 748 15.94 -25.07 -19.32
CA ALA A 748 15.74 -25.23 -17.88
C ALA A 748 16.48 -26.44 -17.27
N HIS A 749 17.03 -27.34 -18.11
CA HIS A 749 17.87 -28.45 -17.67
C HIS A 749 19.21 -27.94 -17.08
N LYS A 750 19.81 -26.93 -17.71
CA LYS A 750 21.12 -26.38 -17.31
C LYS A 750 21.03 -25.39 -16.14
N ILE A 751 19.93 -24.67 -16.01
CA ILE A 751 19.80 -23.56 -15.04
C ILE A 751 19.18 -24.04 -13.72
N GLY A 752 18.07 -24.79 -13.80
CA GLY A 752 17.34 -25.25 -12.63
C GLY A 752 16.58 -24.16 -11.87
N TYR A 753 15.72 -24.61 -10.95
CA TYR A 753 14.82 -23.80 -10.15
C TYR A 753 15.01 -24.06 -8.65
N PRO A 754 14.72 -23.07 -7.79
CA PRO A 754 14.80 -23.22 -6.33
C PRO A 754 13.67 -24.04 -5.72
N SER A 755 12.56 -24.25 -6.45
CA SER A 755 11.42 -25.02 -5.97
C SER A 755 10.83 -25.91 -7.06
N PRO A 756 10.21 -27.05 -6.68
CA PRO A 756 9.58 -27.95 -7.64
C PRO A 756 8.36 -27.31 -8.32
N LYS A 757 7.65 -26.41 -7.63
CA LYS A 757 6.51 -25.67 -8.17
C LYS A 757 6.89 -24.81 -9.37
N ARG A 758 8.07 -24.17 -9.35
CA ARG A 758 8.55 -23.39 -10.51
C ARG A 758 8.93 -24.28 -11.69
N LEU A 759 9.48 -25.46 -11.42
CA LEU A 759 9.72 -26.46 -12.46
C LEU A 759 8.39 -27.00 -13.05
N GLU A 760 7.36 -27.15 -12.23
CA GLU A 760 6.02 -27.54 -12.67
C GLU A 760 5.40 -26.49 -13.61
N SER A 761 5.45 -25.20 -13.26
CA SER A 761 4.99 -24.11 -14.15
C SER A 761 5.77 -24.07 -15.47
N HIS A 762 7.08 -24.31 -15.45
CA HIS A 762 7.89 -24.48 -16.66
C HIS A 762 7.40 -25.66 -17.52
N ASN A 763 7.14 -26.81 -16.89
CA ASN A 763 6.62 -28.00 -17.58
C ASN A 763 5.21 -27.77 -18.16
N GLU A 764 4.34 -27.02 -17.47
CA GLU A 764 3.02 -26.64 -17.99
C GLU A 764 3.11 -25.75 -19.23
N ALA A 765 4.09 -24.85 -19.29
CA ALA A 765 4.27 -23.95 -20.42
C ALA A 765 4.95 -24.62 -21.63
N PHE A 766 5.98 -25.44 -21.41
CA PHE A 766 6.85 -25.96 -22.47
C PHE A 766 6.66 -27.45 -22.79
N HIS A 767 6.15 -28.23 -21.84
CA HIS A 767 6.14 -29.69 -21.90
C HIS A 767 4.73 -30.25 -21.67
N GLN A 768 3.67 -29.51 -22.04
CA GLN A 768 2.26 -29.89 -21.85
C GLN A 768 2.07 -31.40 -22.03
N SER A 769 1.97 -32.09 -20.89
CA SER A 769 1.83 -33.53 -20.80
C SER A 769 0.59 -33.95 -21.60
N GLU A 770 0.72 -35.03 -22.37
CA GLU A 770 -0.33 -35.77 -23.10
C GLU A 770 -1.55 -36.20 -22.24
N SER A 771 -1.65 -35.78 -20.98
CA SER A 771 -2.64 -36.23 -19.99
C SER A 771 -3.87 -35.32 -19.82
N ARG A 772 -4.02 -34.27 -20.62
CA ARG A 772 -5.31 -33.56 -20.76
C ARG A 772 -5.66 -33.40 -22.23
N VAL A 773 -6.22 -34.45 -22.80
CA VAL A 773 -7.26 -34.29 -23.82
C VAL A 773 -8.33 -33.41 -23.16
N GLN A 774 -8.26 -32.10 -23.37
CA GLN A 774 -9.41 -31.24 -23.14
C GLN A 774 -10.51 -31.82 -24.00
N THR A 775 -11.51 -32.41 -23.37
CA THR A 775 -12.84 -32.57 -23.95
C THR A 775 -13.39 -31.17 -24.20
N ALA A 776 -12.88 -30.51 -25.23
CA ALA A 776 -13.53 -29.36 -25.81
C ALA A 776 -14.85 -29.88 -26.38
N PHE A 777 -15.94 -29.47 -25.74
CA PHE A 777 -17.27 -29.56 -26.31
C PHE A 777 -17.22 -28.94 -27.72
N PRO A 778 -17.69 -29.62 -28.78
CA PRO A 778 -17.52 -29.12 -30.12
C PRO A 778 -18.29 -27.80 -30.25
N PHE A 779 -17.55 -26.70 -30.38
CA PHE A 779 -18.10 -25.55 -31.07
C PHE A 779 -18.25 -25.98 -32.52
N ASP A 780 -19.47 -25.93 -33.04
CA ASP A 780 -19.76 -26.03 -34.47
C ASP A 780 -19.06 -24.87 -35.21
N LEU A 781 -17.76 -25.00 -35.43
CA LEU A 781 -17.03 -24.22 -36.40
C LEU A 781 -17.10 -25.03 -37.70
N GLN A 782 -18.08 -24.65 -38.52
CA GLN A 782 -18.16 -25.01 -39.93
C GLN A 782 -16.75 -24.96 -40.53
N THR A 783 -16.41 -26.00 -41.28
CA THR A 783 -15.17 -26.15 -42.06
C THR A 783 -14.79 -24.84 -42.77
N GLY A 784 -13.99 -24.02 -42.10
CA GLY A 784 -13.30 -22.87 -42.60
C GLY A 784 -11.82 -23.14 -42.37
N GLU A 785 -11.03 -23.00 -43.42
CA GLU A 785 -9.60 -23.31 -43.47
C GLU A 785 -8.86 -22.73 -42.26
N TRP A 786 -8.31 -23.59 -41.39
CA TRP A 786 -7.44 -23.14 -40.29
C TRP A 786 -6.27 -22.36 -40.88
N ASN A 787 -5.94 -21.23 -40.25
CA ASN A 787 -4.72 -20.49 -40.55
C ASN A 787 -3.65 -20.72 -39.47
N ILE A 788 -2.39 -20.39 -39.76
CA ILE A 788 -1.28 -20.61 -38.83
C ILE A 788 -1.44 -19.90 -37.48
N HIS A 789 -2.16 -18.77 -37.43
CA HIS A 789 -2.44 -18.04 -36.19
C HIS A 789 -3.41 -18.80 -35.29
N GLU A 790 -4.46 -19.38 -35.87
CA GLU A 790 -5.42 -20.22 -35.15
C GLU A 790 -4.75 -21.48 -34.62
N ALA A 791 -3.85 -22.10 -35.38
CA ALA A 791 -3.04 -23.23 -34.92
C ALA A 791 -2.13 -22.86 -33.74
N CYS A 792 -1.46 -21.69 -33.80
CA CYS A 792 -0.63 -21.16 -32.70
C CYS A 792 -1.47 -20.85 -31.45
N LYS A 793 -2.66 -20.27 -31.61
CA LYS A 793 -3.57 -19.94 -30.50
C LYS A 793 -4.21 -21.19 -29.87
N ALA A 794 -4.43 -22.24 -30.66
CA ALA A 794 -5.01 -23.51 -30.21
C ALA A 794 -3.98 -24.46 -29.56
N GLY A 795 -2.68 -24.14 -29.61
CA GLY A 795 -1.64 -24.97 -29.01
C GLY A 795 -1.27 -26.22 -29.83
N ASN A 796 -1.66 -26.29 -31.11
CA ASN A 796 -1.40 -27.47 -31.94
C ASN A 796 -0.07 -27.32 -32.73
N LEU A 797 1.03 -27.80 -32.14
CA LEU A 797 2.37 -27.73 -32.73
C LEU A 797 2.48 -28.47 -34.07
N ASP A 798 1.75 -29.57 -34.25
CA ASP A 798 1.81 -30.38 -35.48
C ASP A 798 1.16 -29.67 -36.66
N GLU A 799 0.02 -28.99 -36.44
CA GLU A 799 -0.60 -28.14 -37.45
C GLU A 799 0.26 -26.92 -37.76
N VAL A 800 0.92 -26.29 -36.77
CA VAL A 800 1.89 -25.21 -37.00
C VAL A 800 3.05 -25.69 -37.89
N LYS A 801 3.60 -26.89 -37.62
CA LYS A 801 4.63 -27.52 -38.46
C LYS A 801 4.11 -27.83 -39.86
N ARG A 802 2.86 -28.28 -39.99
CA ARG A 802 2.21 -28.58 -41.28
C ARG A 802 2.08 -27.32 -42.13
N PHE A 803 1.60 -26.22 -41.55
CA PHE A 803 1.50 -24.93 -42.24
C PHE A 803 2.89 -24.37 -42.61
N HIS A 804 3.88 -24.48 -41.72
CA HIS A 804 5.25 -24.08 -42.04
C HIS A 804 5.83 -24.88 -43.23
N ARG A 805 5.66 -26.21 -43.25
CA ARG A 805 6.05 -27.06 -44.40
C ARG A 805 5.27 -26.74 -45.68
N GLY A 806 4.04 -26.26 -45.55
CA GLY A 806 3.19 -25.80 -46.64
C GLY A 806 3.57 -24.42 -47.21
N GLY A 807 4.61 -23.76 -46.69
CA GLY A 807 5.08 -22.46 -47.15
C GLY A 807 4.37 -21.26 -46.52
N SER A 808 3.63 -21.46 -45.42
CA SER A 808 3.00 -20.37 -44.69
C SER A 808 4.05 -19.43 -44.07
N ASP A 809 3.84 -18.13 -44.24
CA ASP A 809 4.72 -17.10 -43.68
C ASP A 809 4.59 -17.01 -42.15
N LEU A 810 5.64 -17.41 -41.44
CA LEU A 810 5.77 -17.33 -39.98
C LEU A 810 5.84 -15.88 -39.46
N TYR A 811 6.14 -14.92 -40.35
CA TYR A 811 6.30 -13.50 -40.03
C TYR A 811 5.03 -12.69 -40.32
N SER A 812 3.99 -13.31 -40.89
CA SER A 812 2.78 -12.61 -41.33
C SER A 812 2.04 -11.90 -40.18
N THR A 813 1.70 -10.63 -40.38
CA THR A 813 0.95 -9.80 -39.42
C THR A 813 -0.43 -9.47 -39.98
N VAL A 814 -1.48 -9.82 -39.24
CA VAL A 814 -2.87 -9.52 -39.64
C VAL A 814 -3.42 -8.40 -38.74
N SER A 815 -3.98 -7.35 -39.36
CA SER A 815 -4.59 -6.22 -38.65
C SER A 815 -5.64 -6.74 -37.64
N LYS A 816 -5.42 -6.45 -36.35
CA LYS A 816 -6.16 -6.89 -35.14
C LYS A 816 -5.78 -8.22 -34.49
N ILE A 817 -5.12 -9.16 -35.17
CA ILE A 817 -4.85 -10.52 -34.64
C ILE A 817 -3.39 -10.70 -34.13
N GLY A 818 -2.43 -9.90 -34.63
CA GLY A 818 -1.02 -9.96 -34.22
C GLY A 818 -0.17 -10.91 -35.08
N SER A 819 1.02 -11.29 -34.61
CA SER A 819 1.88 -12.30 -35.25
C SER A 819 1.58 -13.72 -34.70
N PRO A 820 1.97 -14.80 -35.40
CA PRO A 820 1.77 -16.16 -34.91
C PRO A 820 2.46 -16.40 -33.55
N LEU A 821 3.63 -15.80 -33.35
CA LEU A 821 4.36 -15.84 -32.09
C LEU A 821 3.62 -15.08 -30.97
N CYS A 822 3.03 -13.92 -31.25
CA CYS A 822 2.17 -13.23 -30.27
C CYS A 822 0.98 -14.09 -29.84
N ALA A 823 0.33 -14.78 -30.79
CA ALA A 823 -0.80 -15.65 -30.50
C ALA A 823 -0.40 -16.82 -29.59
N ALA A 824 0.75 -17.45 -29.84
CA ALA A 824 1.30 -18.51 -29.00
C ALA A 824 1.66 -18.01 -27.59
N VAL A 825 2.24 -16.82 -27.47
CA VAL A 825 2.58 -16.20 -26.17
C VAL A 825 1.33 -15.86 -25.36
N GLU A 826 0.33 -15.22 -25.96
CA GLU A 826 -0.91 -14.87 -25.25
C GLU A 826 -1.62 -16.12 -24.72
N ALA A 827 -1.62 -17.21 -25.51
CA ALA A 827 -2.18 -18.49 -25.13
C ALA A 827 -1.32 -19.30 -24.14
N GLY A 828 -0.03 -18.97 -23.99
CA GLY A 828 0.89 -19.62 -23.05
C GLY A 828 1.54 -20.92 -23.57
N HIS A 829 1.64 -21.09 -24.89
CA HIS A 829 2.19 -22.30 -25.52
C HIS A 829 3.70 -22.16 -25.78
N GLY A 830 4.51 -22.43 -24.75
CA GLY A 830 5.97 -22.31 -24.78
C GLY A 830 6.65 -23.22 -25.82
N ASN A 831 6.14 -24.43 -26.07
CA ASN A 831 6.63 -25.34 -27.10
C ASN A 831 6.51 -24.78 -28.54
N ILE A 832 5.41 -24.08 -28.85
CA ILE A 832 5.22 -23.40 -30.13
C ILE A 832 6.09 -22.14 -30.19
N CYS A 833 6.23 -21.42 -29.08
CA CYS A 833 7.15 -20.28 -28.99
C CYS A 833 8.59 -20.69 -29.27
N GLN A 834 9.05 -21.80 -28.65
CA GLN A 834 10.35 -22.42 -28.89
C GLN A 834 10.53 -22.76 -30.37
N TYR A 835 9.57 -23.50 -30.96
CA TYR A 835 9.64 -23.89 -32.37
C TYR A 835 9.73 -22.69 -33.31
N LEU A 836 8.92 -21.64 -33.10
CA LEU A 836 8.94 -20.45 -33.96
C LEU A 836 10.26 -19.67 -33.83
N VAL A 837 10.82 -19.55 -32.62
CA VAL A 837 12.12 -18.89 -32.39
C VAL A 837 13.28 -19.68 -33.00
N ASP A 838 13.29 -21.01 -32.84
CA ASP A 838 14.30 -21.89 -33.44
C ASP A 838 14.27 -21.86 -34.97
N ASN A 839 13.13 -21.50 -35.58
CA ASN A 839 12.95 -21.29 -37.02
C ASN A 839 13.13 -19.82 -37.45
N GLY A 840 13.75 -18.98 -36.62
CA GLY A 840 14.19 -17.63 -37.01
C GLY A 840 13.15 -16.52 -36.82
N VAL A 841 12.09 -16.74 -36.02
CA VAL A 841 11.17 -15.67 -35.61
C VAL A 841 11.72 -14.95 -34.38
N HIS A 842 12.12 -13.69 -34.53
CA HIS A 842 12.69 -12.91 -33.43
C HIS A 842 11.61 -12.42 -32.43
N PRO A 843 11.74 -12.69 -31.10
CA PRO A 843 10.77 -12.26 -30.09
C PRO A 843 10.65 -10.73 -29.93
N PHE A 844 11.70 -10.00 -30.29
CA PHE A 844 11.85 -8.56 -30.05
C PHE A 844 11.45 -7.68 -31.24
N ARG A 845 11.25 -8.27 -32.44
CA ARG A 845 10.96 -7.52 -33.68
C ARG A 845 9.56 -6.88 -33.65
N GLN A 846 9.48 -5.61 -34.04
CA GLN A 846 8.23 -4.83 -34.08
C GLN A 846 7.42 -5.08 -35.36
N ALA A 847 6.12 -5.38 -35.22
CA ALA A 847 5.19 -5.42 -36.33
C ALA A 847 4.86 -3.98 -36.80
N SER A 848 5.16 -3.68 -38.06
CA SER A 848 4.97 -2.36 -38.68
C SER A 848 3.50 -2.09 -39.02
N THR A 849 2.70 -1.54 -38.11
CA THR A 849 1.47 -0.80 -38.47
C THR A 849 1.09 0.21 -37.37
N SER A 850 0.59 1.38 -37.80
CA SER A 850 0.37 2.62 -37.03
C SER A 850 -0.70 2.59 -35.93
N VAL A 851 -1.25 1.43 -35.56
CA VAL A 851 -2.29 1.33 -34.54
C VAL A 851 -1.98 0.15 -33.60
N ALA A 852 -1.37 0.47 -32.46
CA ALA A 852 -0.96 -0.41 -31.36
C ALA A 852 0.21 -1.38 -31.66
N THR A 853 1.37 -1.07 -31.06
CA THR A 853 2.59 -1.89 -31.07
C THR A 853 2.44 -3.17 -30.23
N ARG A 854 1.91 -4.27 -30.79
CA ARG A 854 1.93 -5.59 -30.12
C ARG A 854 3.16 -6.39 -30.56
N THR A 855 4.14 -6.54 -29.67
CA THR A 855 5.28 -7.47 -29.85
C THR A 855 5.11 -8.72 -28.97
N PRO A 856 5.73 -9.86 -29.32
CA PRO A 856 5.63 -11.08 -28.51
C PRO A 856 6.11 -10.91 -27.07
N VAL A 857 7.21 -10.20 -26.87
CA VAL A 857 7.77 -9.91 -25.54
C VAL A 857 6.83 -9.04 -24.70
N VAL A 858 6.19 -8.05 -25.32
CA VAL A 858 5.19 -7.21 -24.65
C VAL A 858 3.97 -8.04 -24.26
N ALA A 859 3.52 -8.96 -25.12
CA ALA A 859 2.46 -9.89 -24.77
C ALA A 859 2.83 -10.78 -23.57
N ALA A 860 4.09 -11.24 -23.47
CA ALA A 860 4.55 -12.02 -22.32
C ALA A 860 4.53 -11.21 -21.01
N ILE A 861 4.93 -9.93 -21.06
CA ILE A 861 4.92 -9.01 -19.90
C ILE A 861 3.50 -8.76 -19.41
N TYR A 862 2.57 -8.40 -20.30
CA TYR A 862 1.19 -8.06 -19.92
C TYR A 862 0.33 -9.28 -19.54
N ARG A 863 0.67 -10.48 -20.04
CA ARG A 863 -0.02 -11.73 -19.72
C ARG A 863 0.68 -12.55 -18.64
N GLU A 864 1.72 -11.99 -18.03
CA GLU A 864 2.48 -12.61 -16.93
C GLU A 864 3.03 -14.00 -17.27
N ARG A 865 3.48 -14.18 -18.52
CA ARG A 865 4.05 -15.44 -19.01
C ARG A 865 5.55 -15.49 -18.74
N TRP A 866 5.91 -15.61 -17.46
CA TRP A 866 7.30 -15.50 -16.98
C TRP A 866 8.22 -16.57 -17.58
N GLU A 867 7.75 -17.80 -17.74
CA GLU A 867 8.53 -18.90 -18.28
C GLU A 867 8.88 -18.66 -19.76
N ILE A 868 7.93 -18.09 -20.52
CA ILE A 868 8.14 -17.73 -21.94
C ILE A 868 9.04 -16.48 -22.07
N LEU A 869 8.90 -15.51 -21.16
CA LEU A 869 9.79 -14.35 -21.09
C LEU A 869 11.23 -14.76 -20.74
N GLU A 870 11.41 -15.68 -19.80
CA GLU A 870 12.73 -16.23 -19.43
C GLU A 870 13.36 -16.94 -20.63
N PHE A 871 12.58 -17.73 -21.37
CA PHE A 871 13.03 -18.35 -22.61
C PHE A 871 13.50 -17.31 -23.63
N PHE A 872 12.69 -16.29 -23.94
CA PHE A 872 13.05 -15.25 -24.92
C PHE A 872 14.32 -14.48 -24.58
N LEU A 873 14.57 -14.21 -23.29
CA LEU A 873 15.80 -13.54 -22.84
C LEU A 873 17.05 -14.42 -22.99
N ARG A 874 16.87 -15.75 -22.98
CA ARG A 874 17.96 -16.73 -23.06
C ARG A 874 18.15 -17.34 -24.45
N SER A 875 17.18 -17.17 -25.35
CA SER A 875 17.19 -17.71 -26.72
C SER A 875 17.70 -16.69 -27.75
N GLY A 876 18.69 -17.06 -28.56
CA GLY A 876 19.22 -16.24 -29.68
C GLY A 876 20.21 -15.14 -29.27
N ASN A 877 20.59 -14.28 -30.22
CA ASN A 877 21.21 -12.99 -29.92
C ASN A 877 20.11 -12.16 -29.24
N GLY A 878 20.16 -12.01 -27.91
CA GLY A 878 19.13 -11.32 -27.11
C GLY A 878 18.79 -9.89 -27.61
N PRO A 879 17.88 -9.16 -26.94
CA PRO A 879 17.41 -7.86 -27.44
C PRO A 879 18.58 -6.90 -27.66
N SER A 880 18.68 -6.25 -28.82
CA SER A 880 19.66 -5.18 -29.03
C SER A 880 19.48 -4.07 -27.98
N ASP A 881 20.50 -3.27 -27.67
CA ASP A 881 20.38 -2.24 -26.63
C ASP A 881 19.18 -1.29 -26.81
N PRO A 882 18.81 -0.86 -28.03
CA PRO A 882 17.56 -0.15 -28.26
C PRO A 882 16.29 -0.97 -27.95
N GLU A 883 16.26 -2.26 -28.25
CA GLU A 883 15.14 -3.14 -27.91
C GLU A 883 15.07 -3.42 -26.40
N LEU A 884 16.23 -3.56 -25.74
CA LEU A 884 16.34 -3.71 -24.30
C LEU A 884 15.80 -2.46 -23.60
N ALA A 885 16.25 -1.28 -24.03
CA ALA A 885 15.76 0.00 -23.51
C ALA A 885 14.23 0.14 -23.67
N LYS A 886 13.72 -0.22 -24.85
CA LYS A 886 12.28 -0.19 -25.13
C LYS A 886 11.47 -1.11 -24.23
N ASN A 887 11.94 -2.33 -24.01
CA ASN A 887 11.23 -3.30 -23.20
C ASN A 887 11.35 -2.98 -21.69
N ILE A 888 12.49 -2.47 -21.22
CA ILE A 888 12.64 -1.93 -19.86
C ILE A 888 11.60 -0.83 -19.60
N ALA A 889 11.51 0.17 -20.49
CA ALA A 889 10.51 1.23 -20.39
C ALA A 889 9.08 0.66 -20.31
N ARG A 890 8.76 -0.33 -21.15
CA ARG A 890 7.44 -1.00 -21.14
C ARG A 890 7.17 -1.81 -19.86
N THR A 891 8.16 -2.44 -19.25
CA THR A 891 8.00 -3.13 -17.95
C THR A 891 7.75 -2.17 -16.80
N ILE A 892 8.46 -1.03 -16.77
CA ILE A 892 8.24 0.06 -15.82
C ILE A 892 6.83 0.60 -15.98
N HIS A 893 6.39 0.81 -17.21
CA HIS A 893 5.02 1.18 -17.52
C HIS A 893 4.00 0.13 -17.04
N ALA A 894 4.18 -1.14 -17.38
CA ALA A 894 3.25 -2.20 -17.03
C ALA A 894 3.19 -2.50 -15.50
N ASN A 895 4.02 -1.84 -14.69
CA ASN A 895 4.19 -2.08 -13.26
C ASN A 895 4.51 -3.56 -12.95
N GLN A 896 5.41 -4.15 -13.75
CA GLN A 896 5.78 -5.56 -13.65
C GLN A 896 7.19 -5.72 -13.07
N PRO A 897 7.37 -5.74 -11.73
CA PRO A 897 8.68 -5.84 -11.08
C PRO A 897 9.43 -7.12 -11.44
N VAL A 898 8.70 -8.23 -11.59
CA VAL A 898 9.27 -9.53 -11.95
C VAL A 898 9.89 -9.47 -13.34
N ALA A 899 9.18 -8.88 -14.32
CA ALA A 899 9.69 -8.70 -15.67
C ALA A 899 10.92 -7.79 -15.68
N LEU A 900 10.87 -6.65 -14.98
CA LEU A 900 12.00 -5.73 -14.89
C LEU A 900 13.24 -6.44 -14.34
N ASN A 901 13.10 -7.15 -13.22
CA ASN A 901 14.22 -7.89 -12.62
C ASN A 901 14.79 -8.94 -13.58
N MET A 902 13.95 -9.61 -14.37
CA MET A 902 14.43 -10.55 -15.40
C MET A 902 15.23 -9.85 -16.50
N PHE A 903 14.80 -8.69 -17.00
CA PHE A 903 15.56 -7.91 -17.99
C PHE A 903 16.91 -7.42 -17.44
N LEU A 904 16.96 -6.98 -16.17
CA LEU A 904 18.19 -6.48 -15.54
C LEU A 904 19.18 -7.61 -15.20
N THR A 905 18.69 -8.75 -14.73
CA THR A 905 19.55 -9.84 -14.24
C THR A 905 20.02 -10.81 -15.32
N MET A 906 19.28 -10.94 -16.43
CA MET A 906 19.56 -11.97 -17.43
C MET A 906 20.37 -11.49 -18.65
N ARG A 907 20.49 -10.18 -18.91
CA ARG A 907 21.33 -9.63 -19.99
C ARG A 907 21.92 -8.26 -19.61
N GLN A 908 23.23 -8.12 -19.75
CA GLN A 908 23.96 -6.86 -19.61
C GLN A 908 23.92 -6.07 -20.94
N PRO A 909 23.72 -4.73 -20.93
CA PRO A 909 23.84 -3.88 -22.12
C PRO A 909 25.22 -3.99 -22.76
N GLU A 910 25.30 -3.95 -24.09
CA GLU A 910 26.60 -3.85 -24.79
C GLU A 910 27.19 -2.45 -24.62
N ASP A 911 26.33 -1.41 -24.68
CA ASP A 911 26.65 -0.02 -24.36
C ASP A 911 25.63 0.55 -23.36
N HIS A 912 26.07 0.68 -22.10
CA HIS A 912 25.27 1.27 -21.03
C HIS A 912 24.82 2.70 -21.37
N THR A 913 25.61 3.47 -22.11
CA THR A 913 25.28 4.88 -22.44
C THR A 913 24.08 4.98 -23.39
N VAL A 914 23.93 4.02 -24.30
CA VAL A 914 22.79 3.94 -25.22
C VAL A 914 21.51 3.60 -24.45
N VAL A 915 21.56 2.63 -23.54
CA VAL A 915 20.41 2.27 -22.70
C VAL A 915 20.04 3.40 -21.73
N MET A 916 21.02 4.09 -21.13
CA MET A 916 20.80 5.26 -20.28
C MET A 916 20.03 6.38 -20.99
N LYS A 917 20.30 6.57 -22.28
CA LYS A 917 19.67 7.64 -23.07
C LYS A 917 18.29 7.23 -23.58
N LEU A 918 18.15 6.01 -24.09
CA LEU A 918 16.93 5.58 -24.78
C LEU A 918 15.79 5.16 -23.84
N VAL A 919 16.08 4.62 -22.64
CA VAL A 919 15.03 4.24 -21.68
C VAL A 919 14.15 5.43 -21.28
N PRO A 920 14.69 6.61 -20.86
CA PRO A 920 13.84 7.75 -20.55
C PRO A 920 13.09 8.27 -21.78
N GLU A 921 13.73 8.34 -22.95
CA GLU A 921 13.05 8.73 -24.21
C GLU A 921 11.85 7.82 -24.52
N GLU A 922 11.98 6.51 -24.32
CA GLU A 922 10.87 5.58 -24.53
C GLU A 922 9.81 5.65 -23.41
N ILE A 923 10.18 5.83 -22.14
CA ILE A 923 9.22 6.06 -21.05
C ILE A 923 8.35 7.28 -21.36
N ILE A 924 8.96 8.35 -21.89
CA ILE A 924 8.25 9.56 -22.29
C ILE A 924 7.31 9.27 -23.49
N SER A 925 7.82 8.64 -24.55
CA SER A 925 7.02 8.31 -25.74
C SER A 925 5.82 7.39 -25.44
N GLN A 926 5.97 6.46 -24.50
CA GLN A 926 4.89 5.56 -24.10
C GLN A 926 3.87 6.23 -23.16
N THR A 927 4.26 7.29 -22.44
CA THR A 927 3.36 8.13 -21.62
C THR A 927 2.40 8.95 -22.50
N ASP A 928 2.88 9.49 -23.62
CA ASP A 928 2.06 10.20 -24.61
C ASP A 928 0.94 9.31 -25.19
N LEU A 929 1.21 8.01 -25.39
CA LEU A 929 0.24 7.02 -25.86
C LEU A 929 -0.78 6.58 -24.78
N ARG A 930 -0.43 6.73 -23.48
CA ARG A 930 -1.29 6.39 -22.33
C ARG A 930 -2.37 7.43 -22.07
N LEU A 931 -2.11 8.71 -22.29
CA LEU A 931 -3.12 9.76 -22.14
C LEU A 931 -4.32 9.58 -23.09
N ILE A 932 -4.16 8.78 -24.15
CA ILE A 932 -5.21 8.40 -25.11
C ILE A 932 -6.04 7.19 -24.63
N ARG A 933 -5.52 6.37 -23.70
CA ARG A 933 -6.13 5.10 -23.24
C ARG A 933 -6.39 5.22 -21.73
N ARG A 934 -7.66 5.35 -21.32
CA ARG A 934 -8.18 5.59 -19.95
C ARG A 934 -7.75 4.64 -18.80
N ASP A 935 -6.55 4.05 -18.84
CA ASP A 935 -5.99 3.17 -17.80
C ASP A 935 -4.90 3.93 -17.03
N ALA A 936 -5.30 4.61 -15.95
CA ALA A 936 -4.42 5.44 -15.13
C ALA A 936 -3.81 4.64 -13.97
N HIS A 937 -2.59 4.11 -14.16
CA HIS A 937 -1.71 3.77 -13.03
C HIS A 937 -0.47 4.67 -13.11
N PRO A 938 -0.08 5.35 -12.01
CA PRO A 938 1.12 6.17 -11.98
C PRO A 938 2.36 5.32 -12.28
N ILE A 939 3.34 5.90 -12.97
CA ILE A 939 4.61 5.22 -13.23
C ILE A 939 5.28 4.93 -11.89
N ASN A 940 5.59 3.66 -11.64
CA ASN A 940 6.20 3.23 -10.40
C ASN A 940 7.65 3.74 -10.32
N THR A 941 7.88 4.71 -9.44
CA THR A 941 9.18 5.35 -9.22
C THR A 941 10.22 4.39 -8.67
N THR A 942 9.81 3.38 -7.91
CA THR A 942 10.69 2.32 -7.39
C THR A 942 11.30 1.51 -8.53
N LEU A 943 10.51 1.17 -9.55
CA LEU A 943 11.00 0.46 -10.74
C LEU A 943 12.00 1.30 -11.57
N ILE A 944 11.81 2.62 -11.61
CA ILE A 944 12.78 3.54 -12.22
C ILE A 944 14.10 3.52 -11.45
N HIS A 945 14.04 3.58 -10.12
CA HIS A 945 15.23 3.50 -9.27
C HIS A 945 15.94 2.15 -9.37
N THR A 946 15.21 1.04 -9.45
CA THR A 946 15.79 -0.30 -9.65
C THR A 946 16.57 -0.38 -10.97
N TRP A 947 16.02 0.18 -12.06
CA TRP A 947 16.73 0.28 -13.33
C TRP A 947 17.93 1.25 -13.23
N PHE A 948 17.78 2.40 -12.57
CA PHE A 948 18.85 3.39 -12.46
C PHE A 948 20.03 2.88 -11.63
N GLN A 949 19.75 2.14 -10.56
CA GLN A 949 20.75 1.43 -9.74
C GLN A 949 21.53 0.41 -10.57
N TYR A 950 20.85 -0.28 -11.49
CA TYR A 950 21.50 -1.22 -12.40
C TYR A 950 22.47 -0.53 -13.36
N VAL A 951 22.10 0.62 -13.94
CA VAL A 951 22.92 1.28 -14.97
C VAL A 951 23.97 2.23 -14.38
N LYS A 952 23.74 2.74 -13.16
CA LYS A 952 24.64 3.64 -12.43
C LYS A 952 24.80 3.22 -10.96
N PRO A 953 25.40 2.04 -10.71
CA PRO A 953 25.57 1.52 -9.35
C PRO A 953 26.45 2.43 -8.49
N GLU A 954 27.37 3.19 -9.08
CA GLU A 954 28.21 4.19 -8.40
C GLU A 954 27.44 5.29 -7.66
N PHE A 955 26.18 5.54 -8.04
CA PHE A 955 25.33 6.48 -7.32
C PHE A 955 24.60 5.86 -6.15
N TYR A 956 24.81 4.58 -5.88
CA TYR A 956 24.14 3.83 -4.83
C TYR A 956 25.17 3.14 -3.94
N ASN A 957 24.95 3.11 -2.62
CA ASN A 957 25.84 2.38 -1.71
C ASN A 957 25.54 0.87 -1.74
N GLU A 958 26.33 0.10 -0.98
CA GLU A 958 26.17 -1.36 -0.83
C GLU A 958 24.78 -1.79 -0.32
N LYS A 959 23.99 -0.87 0.23
CA LYS A 959 22.60 -1.09 0.68
C LYS A 959 21.56 -0.68 -0.37
N GLY A 960 21.97 -0.30 -1.58
CA GLY A 960 21.08 0.15 -2.67
C GLY A 960 20.46 1.53 -2.45
N VAL A 961 21.01 2.33 -1.53
CA VAL A 961 20.55 3.70 -1.26
C VAL A 961 21.32 4.69 -2.13
N PHE A 962 20.62 5.59 -2.80
CA PHE A 962 21.23 6.63 -3.62
C PHE A 962 22.11 7.57 -2.76
N ILE A 963 23.40 7.65 -3.05
CA ILE A 963 24.45 8.37 -2.29
C ILE A 963 25.08 9.55 -3.04
N ALA A 964 24.67 9.83 -4.29
CA ALA A 964 25.29 10.91 -5.07
C ALA A 964 25.00 12.30 -4.48
N GLN A 965 26.05 13.11 -4.32
CA GLN A 965 25.98 14.50 -3.82
C GLN A 965 25.18 15.42 -4.77
N SER A 966 24.69 16.53 -4.23
CA SER A 966 23.72 17.48 -4.80
C SER A 966 24.17 18.32 -6.02
N ASP A 967 25.20 17.93 -6.78
CA ASP A 967 25.75 18.77 -7.86
C ASP A 967 26.03 18.06 -9.20
N TRP A 968 25.36 16.94 -9.51
CA TRP A 968 25.56 16.26 -10.81
C TRP A 968 24.47 16.55 -11.83
N ALA A 969 24.88 17.29 -12.87
CA ALA A 969 24.09 17.67 -14.03
C ALA A 969 23.32 16.49 -14.67
N ALA A 970 23.81 15.25 -14.61
CA ALA A 970 23.13 14.09 -15.20
C ALA A 970 21.82 13.69 -14.49
N TYR A 971 21.78 13.75 -13.15
CA TYR A 971 20.57 13.46 -12.37
C TYR A 971 19.60 14.66 -12.41
N LYS A 972 20.15 15.88 -12.45
CA LYS A 972 19.38 17.11 -12.67
C LYS A 972 18.77 17.17 -14.06
N ILE A 973 19.48 16.73 -15.11
CA ILE A 973 18.95 16.54 -16.46
C ILE A 973 17.79 15.53 -16.44
N TRP A 974 17.90 14.44 -15.67
CA TRP A 974 16.82 13.46 -15.51
C TRP A 974 15.60 14.03 -14.78
N GLY A 975 15.82 14.78 -13.69
CA GLY A 975 14.77 15.53 -12.99
C GLY A 975 14.14 16.61 -13.88
N ASP A 976 14.92 17.35 -14.64
CA ASP A 976 14.44 18.43 -15.51
C ASP A 976 13.71 17.86 -16.76
N ILE A 977 14.15 16.71 -17.29
CA ILE A 977 13.47 16.01 -18.39
C ILE A 977 12.13 15.40 -17.93
N ILE A 978 12.07 14.83 -16.71
CA ILE A 978 10.85 14.20 -16.20
C ILE A 978 9.87 15.23 -15.59
N PHE A 979 10.37 16.27 -14.92
CA PHE A 979 9.54 17.28 -14.23
C PHE A 979 9.31 18.56 -15.07
N GLY A 980 10.27 18.99 -15.89
CA GLY A 980 10.12 20.15 -16.77
C GLY A 980 9.17 19.92 -17.95
N GLU A 981 9.17 18.72 -18.54
CA GLU A 981 8.25 18.35 -19.62
C GLU A 981 6.82 18.02 -19.13
N LYS A 982 6.64 17.77 -17.82
CA LYS A 982 5.31 17.63 -17.19
C LYS A 982 4.49 18.93 -17.27
N LEU A 983 5.17 20.08 -17.25
CA LEU A 983 4.56 21.40 -17.43
C LEU A 983 4.22 21.67 -18.92
N ASN A 984 5.09 21.30 -19.86
CA ASN A 984 4.80 21.44 -21.30
C ASN A 984 3.70 20.48 -21.79
N SER A 985 3.57 19.31 -21.17
CA SER A 985 2.44 18.38 -21.40
C SER A 985 1.15 18.90 -20.75
N LEU A 986 1.21 19.55 -19.58
CA LEU A 986 0.07 20.24 -18.96
C LEU A 986 -0.43 21.42 -19.81
N HIS A 987 0.48 22.23 -20.38
CA HIS A 987 0.14 23.30 -21.31
C HIS A 987 -0.63 22.76 -22.52
N ARG A 988 -0.22 21.60 -23.08
CA ARG A 988 -0.92 20.92 -24.18
C ARG A 988 -2.26 20.30 -23.75
N ALA A 989 -2.34 19.68 -22.57
CA ALA A 989 -3.55 19.06 -22.05
C ALA A 989 -4.69 20.10 -21.82
N LEU A 990 -4.34 21.27 -21.27
CA LEU A 990 -5.26 22.40 -21.12
C LEU A 990 -5.66 23.01 -22.47
N THR A 991 -4.71 23.16 -23.40
CA THR A 991 -4.98 23.68 -24.76
C THR A 991 -5.92 22.78 -25.55
N MET A 992 -5.86 21.46 -25.33
CA MET A 992 -6.69 20.46 -26.02
C MET A 992 -8.03 20.15 -25.33
N SER A 993 -8.38 20.84 -24.23
CA SER A 993 -9.58 20.59 -23.43
C SER A 993 -9.69 19.14 -22.90
N LEU A 994 -8.57 18.53 -22.52
CA LEU A 994 -8.51 17.15 -22.02
C LEU A 994 -8.63 17.04 -20.49
N CYS A 995 -8.67 18.18 -19.78
CA CYS A 995 -8.85 18.28 -18.33
C CYS A 995 -10.28 18.76 -18.01
N ASP A 996 -11.27 17.90 -18.16
CA ASP A 996 -12.69 18.25 -17.90
C ASP A 996 -13.06 18.19 -16.40
N CYS A 997 -12.16 17.74 -15.53
CA CYS A 997 -12.38 17.49 -14.10
C CYS A 997 -11.57 18.47 -13.22
N LYS A 998 -12.25 19.15 -12.28
CA LYS A 998 -11.61 20.06 -11.30
C LYS A 998 -10.60 19.35 -10.40
N ASP A 999 -10.85 18.09 -10.09
CA ASP A 999 -10.02 17.31 -9.18
C ASP A 999 -8.72 16.86 -9.85
N ASP A 1000 -8.77 16.56 -11.16
CA ASP A 1000 -7.57 16.26 -11.96
C ASP A 1000 -6.67 17.49 -12.07
N LEU A 1001 -7.25 18.69 -12.25
CA LEU A 1001 -6.47 19.93 -12.29
C LEU A 1001 -5.84 20.23 -10.92
N ARG A 1002 -6.57 20.04 -9.81
CA ARG A 1002 -6.06 20.26 -8.45
C ARG A 1002 -4.92 19.30 -8.10
N ALA A 1003 -5.09 18.02 -8.37
CA ALA A 1003 -4.06 17.01 -8.12
C ALA A 1003 -2.75 17.32 -8.87
N VAL A 1004 -2.86 17.87 -10.09
CA VAL A 1004 -1.67 18.26 -10.86
C VAL A 1004 -1.05 19.57 -10.33
N LEU A 1005 -1.86 20.55 -9.94
CA LEU A 1005 -1.39 21.81 -9.34
C LEU A 1005 -0.66 21.58 -8.02
N ASP A 1006 -1.12 20.65 -7.19
CA ASP A 1006 -0.46 20.27 -5.93
C ASP A 1006 0.94 19.66 -6.15
N SER A 1007 1.17 19.09 -7.35
CA SER A 1007 2.46 18.50 -7.74
C SER A 1007 3.41 19.49 -8.45
N THR A 1008 2.95 20.72 -8.73
CA THR A 1008 3.68 21.69 -9.56
C THR A 1008 4.48 22.67 -8.70
N ARG A 1009 5.80 22.78 -8.92
CA ARG A 1009 6.68 23.72 -8.17
C ARG A 1009 6.59 25.17 -8.63
N ASP A 1010 6.22 25.43 -9.88
CA ASP A 1010 6.05 26.78 -10.44
C ASP A 1010 4.80 26.86 -11.34
N ILE A 1011 3.73 27.46 -10.81
CA ILE A 1011 2.45 27.65 -11.50
C ILE A 1011 2.53 28.69 -12.64
N ASN A 1012 3.54 29.55 -12.60
CA ASN A 1012 3.75 30.62 -13.57
C ASN A 1012 4.79 30.26 -14.64
N HIS A 1013 5.18 28.98 -14.70
CA HIS A 1013 6.06 28.47 -15.74
C HIS A 1013 5.54 28.82 -17.13
N LYS A 1014 6.43 29.29 -17.99
CA LYS A 1014 6.13 29.71 -19.36
C LYS A 1014 6.55 28.63 -20.35
N ASP A 1015 5.66 28.27 -21.26
CA ASP A 1015 5.99 27.39 -22.38
C ASP A 1015 6.94 28.07 -23.40
N ASN A 1016 7.30 27.34 -24.46
CA ASN A 1016 8.18 27.84 -25.53
C ASN A 1016 7.65 29.10 -26.26
N SER A 1017 6.36 29.40 -26.14
CA SER A 1017 5.72 30.61 -26.68
C SER A 1017 5.52 31.71 -25.63
N GLY A 1018 6.08 31.53 -24.44
CA GLY A 1018 6.00 32.43 -23.30
C GLY A 1018 4.66 32.35 -22.55
N GLN A 1019 3.77 31.43 -22.90
CA GLN A 1019 2.42 31.35 -22.32
C GLN A 1019 2.50 30.64 -20.97
N THR A 1020 1.78 31.15 -19.97
CA THR A 1020 1.58 30.44 -18.70
C THR A 1020 0.32 29.57 -18.75
N LEU A 1021 0.09 28.73 -17.73
CA LEU A 1021 -1.15 27.96 -17.58
C LEU A 1021 -2.42 28.83 -17.66
N LEU A 1022 -2.35 30.06 -17.13
CA LEU A 1022 -3.44 31.03 -17.20
C LEU A 1022 -3.72 31.49 -18.63
N HIS A 1023 -2.70 31.56 -19.49
CA HIS A 1023 -2.86 31.93 -20.90
C HIS A 1023 -3.49 30.80 -21.73
N VAL A 1024 -3.32 29.53 -21.35
CA VAL A 1024 -3.81 28.38 -22.14
C VAL A 1024 -5.13 27.78 -21.63
N ALA A 1025 -5.61 28.20 -20.45
CA ALA A 1025 -6.85 27.69 -19.85
C ALA A 1025 -8.09 27.95 -20.73
N TYR A 1026 -8.87 26.92 -21.03
CA TYR A 1026 -9.97 27.01 -21.99
C TYR A 1026 -11.34 27.41 -21.39
N ASN A 1027 -11.57 27.15 -20.10
CA ASN A 1027 -12.87 27.37 -19.45
C ASN A 1027 -12.76 28.12 -18.12
N ALA A 1028 -13.89 28.68 -17.67
CA ALA A 1028 -13.97 29.48 -16.43
C ALA A 1028 -13.69 28.65 -15.17
N ASP A 1029 -13.97 27.35 -15.18
CA ASP A 1029 -13.74 26.46 -14.04
C ASP A 1029 -12.25 26.19 -13.81
N SER A 1030 -11.49 25.93 -14.88
CA SER A 1030 -10.02 25.79 -14.82
C SER A 1030 -9.37 27.09 -14.36
N ILE A 1031 -9.85 28.24 -14.82
CA ILE A 1031 -9.37 29.55 -14.35
C ILE A 1031 -9.67 29.74 -12.87
N ARG A 1032 -10.88 29.41 -12.39
CA ARG A 1032 -11.20 29.50 -10.95
C ARG A 1032 -10.29 28.63 -10.10
N VAL A 1033 -10.01 27.38 -10.53
CA VAL A 1033 -9.09 26.49 -9.80
C VAL A 1033 -7.66 27.03 -9.80
N LEU A 1034 -7.18 27.62 -10.91
CA LEU A 1034 -5.89 28.29 -10.93
C LEU A 1034 -5.86 29.49 -9.96
N LEU A 1035 -6.92 30.30 -9.95
CA LEU A 1035 -7.05 31.49 -9.09
C LEU A 1035 -7.25 31.18 -7.59
N GLU A 1036 -7.61 29.94 -7.21
CA GLU A 1036 -7.61 29.49 -5.81
C GLU A 1036 -6.20 29.56 -5.21
N ASN A 1037 -5.16 29.47 -6.05
CA ASN A 1037 -3.77 29.57 -5.64
C ASN A 1037 -3.27 31.03 -5.70
N LYS A 1038 -2.96 31.61 -4.53
CA LYS A 1038 -2.52 33.01 -4.39
C LYS A 1038 -1.19 33.35 -5.09
N SER A 1039 -0.46 32.34 -5.59
CA SER A 1039 0.81 32.52 -6.28
C SER A 1039 0.69 32.74 -7.80
N VAL A 1040 -0.51 32.68 -8.38
CA VAL A 1040 -0.71 32.94 -9.82
C VAL A 1040 -0.47 34.40 -10.17
N ASP A 1041 0.42 34.64 -11.13
CA ASP A 1041 0.70 35.95 -11.69
C ASP A 1041 -0.27 36.29 -12.84
N LEU A 1042 -1.28 37.11 -12.51
CA LEU A 1042 -2.28 37.61 -13.45
C LEU A 1042 -1.70 38.50 -14.55
N PHE A 1043 -0.56 39.13 -14.29
CA PHE A 1043 0.10 40.07 -15.18
C PHE A 1043 1.29 39.45 -15.92
N SER A 1044 1.46 38.12 -15.84
CA SER A 1044 2.51 37.45 -16.60
C SER A 1044 2.34 37.72 -18.10
N ARG A 1045 3.46 37.94 -18.80
CA ARG A 1045 3.50 38.29 -20.23
C ARG A 1045 4.01 37.15 -21.09
N ASN A 1046 3.32 36.88 -22.20
CA ASN A 1046 3.79 35.96 -23.22
C ASN A 1046 4.86 36.59 -24.15
N ASN A 1047 5.38 35.83 -25.12
CA ASN A 1047 6.42 36.34 -26.04
C ASN A 1047 5.92 37.48 -26.97
N LYS A 1048 4.61 37.73 -27.05
CA LYS A 1048 4.02 38.90 -27.72
C LYS A 1048 3.84 40.10 -26.77
N GLY A 1049 4.25 40.00 -25.51
CA GLY A 1049 4.06 41.02 -24.48
C GLY A 1049 2.65 41.09 -23.89
N GLN A 1050 1.76 40.15 -24.26
CA GLN A 1050 0.35 40.14 -23.86
C GLN A 1050 0.16 39.52 -22.49
N THR A 1051 -0.79 40.03 -21.70
CA THR A 1051 -1.36 39.31 -20.55
C THR A 1051 -2.27 38.19 -21.01
N ALA A 1052 -2.59 37.24 -20.11
CA ALA A 1052 -3.62 36.22 -20.37
C ALA A 1052 -4.95 36.86 -20.83
N PHE A 1053 -5.36 37.97 -20.21
CA PHE A 1053 -6.58 38.71 -20.58
C PHE A 1053 -6.55 39.20 -22.04
N SER A 1054 -5.47 39.86 -22.46
CA SER A 1054 -5.32 40.31 -23.85
C SER A 1054 -5.14 39.14 -24.83
N ALA A 1055 -4.47 38.07 -24.43
CA ALA A 1055 -4.25 36.89 -25.27
C ALA A 1055 -5.56 36.14 -25.57
N PHE A 1056 -6.52 36.10 -24.63
CA PHE A 1056 -7.85 35.54 -24.87
C PHE A 1056 -8.66 36.33 -25.89
N ILE A 1057 -8.48 37.66 -25.91
CA ILE A 1057 -9.17 38.55 -26.88
C ILE A 1057 -8.52 38.46 -28.26
N ASP A 1058 -7.19 38.27 -28.32
CA ASP A 1058 -6.44 38.17 -29.58
C ASP A 1058 -6.62 36.81 -30.31
N ARG A 1059 -6.91 35.72 -29.57
CA ARG A 1059 -7.07 34.38 -30.15
C ARG A 1059 -8.32 34.27 -31.03
N SER A 1060 -8.16 33.69 -32.23
CA SER A 1060 -9.16 33.58 -33.30
C SER A 1060 -10.29 32.56 -33.06
N TYR A 1061 -10.60 32.22 -31.80
CA TYR A 1061 -11.65 31.27 -31.44
C TYR A 1061 -12.52 31.85 -30.31
N ILE A 1062 -13.78 31.39 -30.25
CA ILE A 1062 -14.89 31.87 -29.40
C ILE A 1062 -14.45 32.45 -28.04
N VAL A 1063 -14.52 33.77 -27.90
CA VAL A 1063 -14.35 34.49 -26.63
C VAL A 1063 -15.55 34.19 -25.74
N ARG A 1064 -15.31 33.58 -24.58
CA ARG A 1064 -16.34 33.29 -23.58
C ARG A 1064 -16.41 34.40 -22.55
N VAL A 1065 -17.59 35.00 -22.38
CA VAL A 1065 -17.80 36.10 -21.42
C VAL A 1065 -17.48 35.65 -19.99
N GLU A 1066 -17.74 34.38 -19.66
CA GLU A 1066 -17.50 33.82 -18.34
C GLU A 1066 -16.00 33.79 -17.99
N VAL A 1067 -15.13 33.62 -18.98
CA VAL A 1067 -13.66 33.65 -18.80
C VAL A 1067 -13.18 35.08 -18.54
N LEU A 1068 -13.66 36.05 -19.34
CA LEU A 1068 -13.34 37.46 -19.16
C LEU A 1068 -13.86 38.00 -17.81
N ASP A 1069 -15.07 37.62 -17.42
CA ASP A 1069 -15.68 37.98 -16.14
C ASP A 1069 -14.90 37.40 -14.95
N CYS A 1070 -14.42 36.16 -15.04
CA CYS A 1070 -13.59 35.56 -13.99
C CYS A 1070 -12.26 36.31 -13.80
N LEU A 1071 -11.56 36.64 -14.89
CA LEU A 1071 -10.31 37.40 -14.82
C LEU A 1071 -10.53 38.85 -14.36
N PHE A 1072 -11.60 39.50 -14.82
CA PHE A 1072 -11.96 40.86 -14.38
C PHE A 1072 -12.28 40.93 -12.89
N LYS A 1073 -12.99 39.93 -12.35
CA LYS A 1073 -13.26 39.81 -10.91
C LYS A 1073 -11.99 39.55 -10.09
N ALA A 1074 -11.00 38.87 -10.67
CA ALA A 1074 -9.71 38.62 -10.02
C ALA A 1074 -8.89 39.91 -9.90
N ASP A 1075 -8.72 40.65 -10.99
CA ASP A 1075 -8.15 42.01 -10.97
C ASP A 1075 -8.68 42.87 -12.11
N SER A 1076 -9.45 43.89 -11.75
CA SER A 1076 -10.06 44.80 -12.73
C SER A 1076 -9.05 45.55 -13.60
N ARG A 1077 -7.78 45.69 -13.17
CA ARG A 1077 -6.74 46.42 -13.93
C ARG A 1077 -6.40 45.76 -15.26
N LEU A 1078 -6.65 44.47 -15.41
CA LEU A 1078 -6.34 43.70 -16.62
C LEU A 1078 -7.02 44.27 -17.87
N VAL A 1079 -8.19 44.92 -17.74
CA VAL A 1079 -9.00 45.40 -18.87
C VAL A 1079 -8.44 46.65 -19.57
N TRP A 1080 -7.54 47.40 -18.94
CA TRP A 1080 -6.85 48.56 -19.56
C TRP A 1080 -5.32 48.43 -19.56
N THR A 1081 -4.78 47.31 -19.08
CA THR A 1081 -3.34 47.10 -19.03
C THR A 1081 -2.79 46.89 -20.44
N PRO A 1082 -1.89 47.76 -20.94
CA PRO A 1082 -1.28 47.57 -22.26
C PRO A 1082 -0.32 46.38 -22.26
N ASP A 1083 -0.16 45.78 -23.44
CA ASP A 1083 0.91 44.83 -23.70
C ASP A 1083 2.29 45.51 -23.71
N GLU A 1084 3.35 44.70 -23.69
CA GLU A 1084 4.74 45.16 -23.78
C GLU A 1084 5.28 45.18 -25.23
N SER A 1085 4.40 45.16 -26.23
CA SER A 1085 4.81 45.35 -27.61
C SER A 1085 5.26 46.80 -27.86
N GLU A 1086 5.95 47.05 -28.99
CA GLU A 1086 6.34 48.41 -29.38
C GLU A 1086 5.12 49.35 -29.53
N GLU A 1087 3.97 48.80 -29.91
CA GLU A 1087 2.70 49.52 -30.08
C GLU A 1087 1.95 49.74 -28.75
N ARG A 1088 2.31 49.02 -27.68
CA ARG A 1088 1.66 49.06 -26.35
C ARG A 1088 0.13 48.96 -26.42
N LEU A 1089 -0.36 47.94 -27.12
CA LEU A 1089 -1.78 47.76 -27.40
C LEU A 1089 -2.55 47.37 -26.14
N THR A 1090 -3.69 48.03 -25.91
CA THR A 1090 -4.63 47.67 -24.83
C THR A 1090 -5.56 46.53 -25.27
N PRO A 1091 -6.24 45.84 -24.33
CA PRO A 1091 -7.25 44.82 -24.66
C PRO A 1091 -8.33 45.31 -25.64
N LEU A 1092 -8.69 46.60 -25.58
CA LEU A 1092 -9.65 47.20 -26.50
C LEU A 1092 -9.09 47.32 -27.94
N HIS A 1093 -7.78 47.54 -28.12
CA HIS A 1093 -7.16 47.49 -29.44
C HIS A 1093 -7.26 46.08 -30.06
N TYR A 1094 -7.03 45.03 -29.27
CA TYR A 1094 -7.18 43.65 -29.72
C TYR A 1094 -8.62 43.29 -30.07
N ALA A 1095 -9.60 43.74 -29.28
CA ALA A 1095 -11.02 43.50 -29.55
C ALA A 1095 -11.48 44.15 -30.87
N LEU A 1096 -10.90 45.29 -31.24
CA LEU A 1096 -11.27 46.05 -32.43
C LEU A 1096 -10.48 45.63 -33.68
N ARG A 1097 -9.23 45.15 -33.55
CA ARG A 1097 -8.39 44.68 -34.67
C ARG A 1097 -9.06 43.60 -35.52
N HIS A 1098 -9.92 42.78 -34.91
CA HIS A 1098 -10.64 41.69 -35.56
C HIS A 1098 -11.97 42.11 -36.20
N LEU A 1099 -12.48 43.33 -35.93
CA LEU A 1099 -13.68 43.89 -36.57
C LEU A 1099 -13.39 44.47 -37.97
N GLU A 1100 -12.12 44.65 -38.33
CA GLU A 1100 -11.69 45.33 -39.57
C GLU A 1100 -11.42 44.38 -40.75
N SER A 1101 -11.37 43.06 -40.51
CA SER A 1101 -11.04 42.09 -41.54
C SER A 1101 -12.28 41.62 -42.31
N ASP A 1102 -12.44 42.11 -43.53
CA ASP A 1102 -13.42 41.61 -44.53
C ASP A 1102 -13.25 40.12 -44.91
N LYS A 1103 -12.23 39.43 -44.38
CA LYS A 1103 -11.85 38.05 -44.75
C LYS A 1103 -12.15 36.97 -43.70
N LEU A 1104 -12.87 37.25 -42.61
CA LEU A 1104 -13.16 36.25 -41.58
C LEU A 1104 -14.61 35.74 -41.62
N ASP A 1105 -14.79 34.44 -41.33
CA ASP A 1105 -16.10 33.77 -41.21
C ASP A 1105 -17.02 34.45 -40.17
N SER A 1106 -18.34 34.37 -40.38
CA SER A 1106 -19.38 35.03 -39.55
C SER A 1106 -19.27 34.78 -38.04
N TYR A 1107 -18.63 33.67 -37.65
CA TYR A 1107 -18.42 33.27 -36.25
C TYR A 1107 -17.40 34.14 -35.52
N ASN A 1108 -16.35 34.63 -36.20
CA ASN A 1108 -15.28 35.40 -35.56
C ASN A 1108 -15.70 36.86 -35.32
N LEU A 1109 -16.57 37.41 -36.18
CA LEU A 1109 -17.14 38.75 -36.01
C LEU A 1109 -18.00 38.87 -34.73
N GLN A 1110 -18.75 37.80 -34.39
CA GLN A 1110 -19.54 37.74 -33.15
C GLN A 1110 -18.64 37.74 -31.90
N SER A 1111 -17.53 37.01 -31.94
CA SER A 1111 -16.59 36.86 -30.83
C SER A 1111 -15.92 38.20 -30.45
N SER A 1112 -15.46 38.96 -31.43
CA SER A 1112 -14.81 40.26 -31.22
C SER A 1112 -15.79 41.33 -30.75
N GLY A 1113 -17.03 41.31 -31.27
CA GLY A 1113 -18.11 42.17 -30.78
C GLY A 1113 -18.46 41.92 -29.30
N ILE A 1114 -18.42 40.66 -28.85
CA ILE A 1114 -18.66 40.30 -27.44
C ILE A 1114 -17.56 40.89 -26.54
N ALA A 1115 -16.29 40.77 -26.92
CA ALA A 1115 -15.16 41.32 -26.14
C ALA A 1115 -15.21 42.86 -26.06
N ALA A 1116 -15.47 43.54 -27.19
CA ALA A 1116 -15.59 44.99 -27.24
C ALA A 1116 -16.78 45.48 -26.40
N LYS A 1117 -17.93 44.80 -26.49
CA LYS A 1117 -19.11 45.09 -25.67
C LYS A 1117 -18.80 44.93 -24.17
N PHE A 1118 -18.16 43.83 -23.77
CA PHE A 1118 -17.75 43.60 -22.38
C PHE A 1118 -16.89 44.75 -21.83
N LEU A 1119 -15.86 45.17 -22.58
CA LEU A 1119 -14.96 46.25 -22.18
C LEU A 1119 -15.67 47.60 -22.05
N LEU A 1120 -16.62 47.88 -22.94
CA LEU A 1120 -17.39 49.14 -22.96
C LEU A 1120 -18.55 49.16 -21.96
N THR A 1121 -18.98 48.01 -21.44
CA THR A 1121 -20.02 47.92 -20.40
C THR A 1121 -19.46 47.67 -19.00
N CYS A 1122 -18.15 47.54 -18.83
CA CYS A 1122 -17.56 47.24 -17.53
C CYS A 1122 -17.54 48.49 -16.61
N SER A 1123 -17.53 48.28 -15.30
CA SER A 1123 -17.53 49.37 -14.29
C SER A 1123 -16.27 50.27 -14.32
N LYS A 1124 -15.30 49.96 -15.18
CA LYS A 1124 -14.03 50.68 -15.34
C LYS A 1124 -13.86 51.26 -16.75
N VAL A 1125 -14.95 51.36 -17.52
CA VAL A 1125 -14.94 51.83 -18.92
C VAL A 1125 -14.25 53.19 -19.10
N GLU A 1126 -14.40 54.15 -18.18
CA GLU A 1126 -13.70 55.44 -18.23
C GLU A 1126 -12.17 55.26 -18.34
N ARG A 1127 -11.58 54.37 -17.52
CA ARG A 1127 -10.15 54.08 -17.54
C ARG A 1127 -9.73 53.34 -18.80
N VAL A 1128 -10.56 52.41 -19.29
CA VAL A 1128 -10.33 51.69 -20.55
C VAL A 1128 -10.26 52.67 -21.72
N LEU A 1129 -11.19 53.62 -21.77
CA LEU A 1129 -11.25 54.65 -22.81
C LEU A 1129 -10.07 55.62 -22.71
N VAL A 1130 -9.72 56.11 -21.52
CA VAL A 1130 -8.58 57.02 -21.35
C VAL A 1130 -7.26 56.38 -21.82
N GLU A 1131 -6.98 55.14 -21.44
CA GLU A 1131 -5.76 54.43 -21.87
C GLU A 1131 -5.77 54.10 -23.36
N TYR A 1132 -6.94 53.77 -23.93
CA TYR A 1132 -7.09 53.58 -25.36
C TYR A 1132 -6.85 54.88 -26.13
N GLN A 1133 -7.47 55.99 -25.69
CA GLN A 1133 -7.33 57.32 -26.28
C GLN A 1133 -5.88 57.81 -26.32
N ALA A 1134 -5.10 57.49 -25.29
CA ALA A 1134 -3.68 57.89 -25.21
C ALA A 1134 -2.80 57.28 -26.32
N LYS A 1135 -3.25 56.21 -26.98
CA LYS A 1135 -2.48 55.43 -27.98
C LYS A 1135 -3.18 55.23 -29.32
N SER A 1136 -4.41 55.71 -29.46
CA SER A 1136 -5.24 55.54 -30.66
C SER A 1136 -5.30 56.79 -31.53
N THR A 1137 -5.41 56.61 -32.84
CA THR A 1137 -5.64 57.73 -33.76
C THR A 1137 -7.07 58.26 -33.62
N GLU A 1138 -7.35 59.45 -34.17
CA GLU A 1138 -8.72 59.98 -34.21
C GLU A 1138 -9.68 59.09 -35.03
N ALA A 1139 -9.16 58.43 -36.07
CA ALA A 1139 -9.92 57.43 -36.83
C ALA A 1139 -10.29 56.23 -35.96
N ASP A 1140 -9.38 55.74 -35.12
CA ASP A 1140 -9.63 54.59 -34.24
C ASP A 1140 -10.64 54.93 -33.13
N ARG A 1141 -10.53 56.13 -32.55
CA ARG A 1141 -11.49 56.63 -31.54
C ARG A 1141 -12.89 56.78 -32.12
N LYS A 1142 -13.01 57.24 -33.37
CA LYS A 1142 -14.30 57.30 -34.09
C LYS A 1142 -14.94 55.92 -34.26
N LYS A 1143 -14.15 54.89 -34.59
CA LYS A 1143 -14.65 53.51 -34.74
C LYS A 1143 -15.23 52.95 -33.43
N VAL A 1144 -14.57 53.20 -32.30
CA VAL A 1144 -15.08 52.75 -30.98
C VAL A 1144 -16.42 53.40 -30.67
N ARG A 1145 -16.54 54.70 -31.01
CA ARG A 1145 -17.79 55.44 -30.85
C ARG A 1145 -18.89 54.91 -31.77
N GLU A 1146 -18.60 54.68 -33.05
CA GLU A 1146 -19.54 54.07 -34.01
C GLU A 1146 -20.00 52.67 -33.56
N PHE A 1147 -19.10 51.86 -32.98
CA PHE A 1147 -19.45 50.57 -32.41
C PHE A 1147 -20.38 50.72 -31.18
N ALA A 1148 -20.08 51.64 -30.27
CA ALA A 1148 -20.91 51.91 -29.10
C ALA A 1148 -22.31 52.45 -29.47
N GLU A 1149 -22.40 53.30 -30.50
CA GLU A 1149 -23.67 53.78 -31.07
C GLU A 1149 -24.48 52.64 -31.69
N LYS A 1150 -23.83 51.79 -32.50
CA LYS A 1150 -24.47 50.63 -33.14
C LYS A 1150 -25.01 49.61 -32.12
N GLU A 1151 -24.29 49.38 -31.03
CA GLU A 1151 -24.66 48.46 -29.95
C GLU A 1151 -25.53 49.10 -28.85
N MET A 1152 -25.91 50.38 -29.00
CA MET A 1152 -26.73 51.15 -28.05
C MET A 1152 -26.17 51.20 -26.62
N LEU A 1153 -24.85 51.41 -26.48
CA LEU A 1153 -24.16 51.44 -25.18
C LEU A 1153 -24.17 52.85 -24.56
N GLN A 1154 -25.33 53.28 -24.05
CA GLN A 1154 -25.59 54.65 -23.61
C GLN A 1154 -24.59 55.18 -22.55
N GLU A 1155 -24.28 54.39 -21.53
CA GLU A 1155 -23.34 54.77 -20.45
C GLU A 1155 -21.91 55.00 -20.97
N ALA A 1156 -21.46 54.18 -21.93
CA ALA A 1156 -20.17 54.34 -22.56
C ALA A 1156 -20.11 55.62 -23.41
N LEU A 1157 -21.19 55.95 -24.12
CA LEU A 1157 -21.29 57.16 -24.94
C LEU A 1157 -21.27 58.44 -24.08
N GLU A 1158 -22.00 58.45 -22.96
CA GLU A 1158 -21.98 59.56 -21.99
C GLU A 1158 -20.59 59.78 -21.41
N ILE A 1159 -19.88 58.70 -21.08
CA ILE A 1159 -18.50 58.76 -20.60
C ILE A 1159 -17.56 59.26 -21.70
N MET A 1160 -17.69 58.78 -22.94
CA MET A 1160 -16.91 59.25 -24.10
C MET A 1160 -17.08 60.76 -24.32
N ASP A 1161 -18.30 61.28 -24.16
CA ASP A 1161 -18.59 62.71 -24.25
C ASP A 1161 -17.95 63.50 -23.10
N SER A 1162 -18.00 62.96 -21.87
CA SER A 1162 -17.41 63.61 -20.69
C SER A 1162 -15.88 63.77 -20.78
N ILE A 1163 -15.19 62.81 -21.41
CA ILE A 1163 -13.71 62.80 -21.52
C ILE A 1163 -13.18 63.39 -22.84
N GLY A 1164 -14.07 63.87 -23.72
CA GLY A 1164 -13.68 64.39 -25.04
C GLY A 1164 -13.02 63.34 -25.92
N PHE A 1165 -13.57 62.12 -25.92
CA PHE A 1165 -12.96 60.95 -26.57
C PHE A 1165 -12.84 61.12 -28.10
N VAL A 1166 -13.79 61.82 -28.72
CA VAL A 1166 -13.75 62.29 -30.11
C VAL A 1166 -14.03 63.79 -30.09
N LEU A 1167 -13.19 64.60 -30.74
CA LEU A 1167 -13.47 66.03 -30.90
C LEU A 1167 -14.56 66.17 -31.97
N ILE A 1168 -15.64 66.90 -31.64
CA ILE A 1168 -16.68 67.27 -32.61
C ILE A 1168 -16.10 68.23 -33.65
#